data_AF-A0AAF0E4V0-F1
#
_entry.id   AF-A0AAF0E4V0-F1
#
_cell.length_a   1.000
_cell.length_b   1.000
_cell.length_c   1.000
_cell.angle_alpha   90.00
_cell.angle_beta   90.00
_cell.angle_gamma   90.00
#
_symmetry.space_group_name_H-M   'P 1'
#
loop_
_entity.id
_entity.type
_entity.pdbx_description
1 polymer ?
#
loop_
_entity_poly.entity_id
_entity_poly.type
_entity_poly.pdbx_seq_one_letter_code
_entity_poly.pdbx_strand_id
1 'polypeptide(L)'
;MAEAEGFWAVAYFAPLHATLGRWHAACEAPRRFVYALREWWPVLVDGTDAAAARSARPRCVPPWGEEAWLAQRAVLLYLCHTPYCVQGVPRDAQPFLPLVEAYAARSGHAWQGVGTRDHAFLAAVVRALLAGRPDDVREMTPCAARGAWDVPAHVRAAPLAAFEASRAAALLMHNDTAPLDLVRQAWLQQYWCRMRRRADAESTELMAAMALRDTSMHGLCLPPALAASLAPQHAGLAAEWVLCTCRLPRTHLPAAWTRAGLWEQLGEALAHDTAHVRAAGDMLVLLVESDERVSTCLDDGTDAELRVAWLVQRVCVPRFLAVLATVMEGEPRDDLAEFVCRWTLRLVHKGYLPLPRAHVADQGEVGALEARANDELDMLDAVLRSAALRYARHAYASALYQALTHGPGEHVEPTDRRGGSARAFLLLQVGVRLLTFVLNQVLVRTVSPAVFGAANVQLELVLSIVLSLARDGVRAVVVRRQAALRAPATVRALHNLALLPVFCGGVLAAAVGAAYLRYMAPPALWAQGGSALPVSVALYGLGALFELMAEPLHTRALGLPQYVRVRIGMEAGGVLVRALVHVLLLQPVCLAWLRRHGAAWVAVPPGELPWALLAFALARAAYGAACFGVASVMLARLTSVRCVVAAQCPRCDTPLFDTRETRALVRVTTAQAVLKLALTEGDKLALTKLTSLAHQGGYALASNYGSILARTLYQPLEESARLQFTRDAGPEAGRAATLLQVLLRVHVLLGAALVAFGPPLARAALRLVAGARWAEPPSPAAPILATYCWYLPVMGVNGLVEAFVQAVAPPAVLASYSRVLVMSSAMFVLVLYGAHGVGLGGAESAIVWANIAALGLRAGASYRYVRRYFASTPCRAQVAWRALVPRARTLGALAACAAVLRSRAVQAQSGAAQLGLGVALASIMYVVALTSSLGLEWRTCTAALAVLR
;
A
#
# COMPACT_ATOMS: atom_id res chain seq x y z
N MET A 1 -19.61 -36.24 -25.25
CA MET A 1 -18.35 -35.57 -24.86
C MET A 1 -17.41 -36.52 -24.13
N ALA A 2 -17.80 -37.15 -23.01
CA ALA A 2 -16.95 -38.11 -22.30
C ALA A 2 -16.47 -39.31 -23.16
N GLU A 3 -17.32 -39.85 -24.05
CA GLU A 3 -16.92 -40.91 -24.99
C GLU A 3 -15.88 -40.41 -26.02
N ALA A 4 -15.98 -39.15 -26.45
CA ALA A 4 -15.03 -38.54 -27.37
C ALA A 4 -13.68 -38.28 -26.67
N GLU A 5 -13.70 -37.82 -25.42
CA GLU A 5 -12.49 -37.66 -24.60
C GLU A 5 -11.80 -39.00 -24.35
N GLY A 6 -12.57 -40.05 -24.08
CA GLY A 6 -12.05 -41.41 -23.94
C GLY A 6 -11.35 -41.91 -25.21
N PHE A 7 -11.96 -41.71 -26.39
CA PHE A 7 -11.33 -42.04 -27.68
C PHE A 7 -9.99 -41.31 -27.87
N TRP A 8 -9.98 -39.99 -27.67
CA TRP A 8 -8.77 -39.18 -27.88
C TRP A 8 -7.68 -39.46 -26.84
N ALA A 9 -8.05 -39.86 -25.62
CA ALA A 9 -7.10 -40.31 -24.63
C ALA A 9 -6.44 -41.64 -25.03
N VAL A 10 -7.22 -42.59 -25.58
CA VAL A 10 -6.62 -43.83 -26.13
C VAL A 10 -5.73 -43.55 -27.34
N ALA A 11 -6.15 -42.65 -28.22
CA ALA A 11 -5.38 -42.27 -29.41
C ALA A 11 -3.96 -41.76 -29.08
N TYR A 12 -3.75 -41.25 -27.86
CA TYR A 12 -2.44 -40.79 -27.41
C TYR A 12 -1.44 -41.93 -27.19
N PHE A 13 -1.90 -43.11 -26.76
CA PHE A 13 -1.06 -44.28 -26.47
C PHE A 13 -1.10 -45.34 -27.57
N ALA A 14 -2.15 -45.35 -28.41
CA ALA A 14 -2.32 -46.36 -29.45
C ALA A 14 -1.47 -46.07 -30.70
N PRO A 15 -0.98 -47.11 -31.40
CA PRO A 15 -0.43 -46.95 -32.74
C PRO A 15 -1.41 -46.26 -33.68
N LEU A 16 -0.87 -45.50 -34.66
CA LEU A 16 -1.69 -44.76 -35.61
C LEU A 16 -2.71 -45.64 -36.36
N HIS A 17 -2.31 -46.85 -36.79
CA HIS A 17 -3.23 -47.77 -37.46
C HIS A 17 -4.36 -48.28 -36.55
N ALA A 18 -4.06 -48.55 -35.27
CA ALA A 18 -5.06 -48.99 -34.30
C ALA A 18 -6.06 -47.87 -34.00
N THR A 19 -5.58 -46.63 -33.94
CA THR A 19 -6.43 -45.44 -33.81
C THR A 19 -7.35 -45.28 -35.03
N LEU A 20 -6.82 -45.48 -36.24
CA LEU A 20 -7.60 -45.46 -37.48
C LEU A 20 -8.67 -46.57 -37.51
N GLY A 21 -8.31 -47.78 -37.12
CA GLY A 21 -9.26 -48.91 -37.02
C GLY A 21 -10.39 -48.61 -36.05
N ARG A 22 -10.09 -48.05 -34.87
CA ARG A 22 -11.11 -47.62 -33.89
C ARG A 22 -12.01 -46.51 -34.42
N TRP A 23 -11.44 -45.53 -35.12
CA TRP A 23 -12.23 -44.48 -35.78
C TRP A 23 -13.20 -45.07 -36.82
N HIS A 24 -12.73 -46.03 -37.62
CA HIS A 24 -13.57 -46.72 -38.59
C HIS A 24 -14.69 -47.55 -37.94
N ALA A 25 -14.44 -48.17 -36.80
CA ALA A 25 -15.46 -48.89 -36.04
C ALA A 25 -16.49 -47.94 -35.41
N ALA A 26 -16.06 -46.75 -34.94
CA ALA A 26 -16.91 -45.80 -34.23
C ALA A 26 -17.79 -44.93 -35.16
N CYS A 27 -17.38 -44.71 -36.42
CA CYS A 27 -18.10 -43.86 -37.36
C CYS A 27 -18.32 -44.58 -38.70
N GLU A 28 -19.57 -44.63 -39.17
CA GLU A 28 -19.91 -45.23 -40.47
C GLU A 28 -19.24 -44.47 -41.63
N ALA A 29 -18.80 -45.21 -42.65
CA ALA A 29 -18.05 -44.67 -43.79
C ALA A 29 -18.65 -43.40 -44.43
N PRO A 30 -19.98 -43.28 -44.68
CA PRO A 30 -20.57 -42.10 -45.31
C PRO A 30 -20.48 -40.83 -44.44
N ARG A 31 -20.39 -41.00 -43.11
CA ARG A 31 -20.41 -39.89 -42.15
C ARG A 31 -19.01 -39.40 -41.77
N ARG A 32 -17.96 -40.20 -42.01
CA ARG A 32 -16.57 -39.89 -41.64
C ARG A 32 -16.09 -38.58 -42.26
N PHE A 33 -16.33 -38.39 -43.56
CA PHE A 33 -15.89 -37.19 -44.27
C PHE A 33 -16.58 -35.93 -43.76
N VAL A 34 -17.91 -35.98 -43.59
CA VAL A 34 -18.71 -34.87 -43.06
C VAL A 34 -18.28 -34.53 -41.62
N TYR A 35 -18.03 -35.55 -40.80
CA TYR A 35 -17.56 -35.35 -39.43
C TYR A 35 -16.16 -34.71 -39.39
N ALA A 36 -15.21 -35.21 -40.19
CA ALA A 36 -13.87 -34.64 -40.29
C ALA A 36 -13.92 -33.18 -40.74
N LEU A 37 -14.77 -32.84 -41.72
CA LEU A 37 -14.96 -31.45 -42.17
C LEU A 37 -15.60 -30.54 -41.11
N ARG A 38 -16.51 -31.07 -40.30
CA ARG A 38 -17.22 -30.25 -39.30
C ARG A 38 -16.40 -30.06 -38.03
N GLU A 39 -15.82 -31.13 -37.51
CA GLU A 39 -15.23 -31.16 -36.16
C GLU A 39 -13.69 -31.07 -36.18
N TRP A 40 -13.03 -31.57 -37.22
CA TRP A 40 -11.56 -31.65 -37.27
C TRP A 40 -10.91 -30.64 -38.21
N TRP A 41 -11.61 -30.23 -39.27
CA TRP A 41 -11.12 -29.22 -40.21
C TRP A 41 -10.74 -27.90 -39.53
N PRO A 42 -11.53 -27.34 -38.58
CA PRO A 42 -11.11 -26.12 -37.88
C PRO A 42 -9.81 -26.29 -37.11
N VAL A 43 -9.52 -27.50 -36.58
CA VAL A 43 -8.29 -27.82 -35.82
C VAL A 43 -7.09 -28.03 -36.74
N LEU A 44 -7.32 -28.66 -37.90
CA LEU A 44 -6.33 -28.91 -38.93
C LEU A 44 -5.93 -27.63 -39.68
N VAL A 45 -6.87 -26.73 -39.99
CA VAL A 45 -6.58 -25.47 -40.67
C VAL A 45 -5.90 -24.46 -39.74
N ASP A 46 -6.29 -24.42 -38.46
CA ASP A 46 -5.67 -23.58 -37.43
C ASP A 46 -4.14 -23.76 -37.39
N GLY A 47 -3.66 -25.00 -37.54
CA GLY A 47 -2.23 -25.29 -37.60
C GLY A 47 -1.56 -24.99 -38.94
N THR A 48 -2.19 -24.25 -39.85
CA THR A 48 -1.58 -23.80 -41.12
C THR A 48 -1.47 -22.28 -41.25
N ASP A 49 -2.08 -21.50 -40.36
CA ASP A 49 -2.09 -20.02 -40.43
C ASP A 49 -0.83 -19.40 -39.79
N ALA A 50 -0.18 -18.47 -40.50
CA ALA A 50 1.02 -17.75 -40.04
C ALA A 50 0.72 -16.55 -39.12
N ALA A 51 -0.50 -16.01 -39.16
CA ALA A 51 -0.91 -14.88 -38.32
C ALA A 51 -1.35 -15.34 -36.91
N ALA A 52 -1.98 -16.51 -36.82
CA ALA A 52 -2.43 -17.11 -35.56
C ALA A 52 -1.27 -17.55 -34.64
N ALA A 53 -0.19 -18.10 -35.22
CA ALA A 53 0.95 -18.66 -34.48
C ALA A 53 1.75 -17.66 -33.61
N ARG A 54 1.56 -16.35 -33.79
CA ARG A 54 2.24 -15.30 -32.99
C ARG A 54 1.38 -14.67 -31.89
N SER A 55 0.08 -14.97 -31.82
CA SER A 55 -0.82 -14.32 -30.85
C SER A 55 -2.03 -15.14 -30.36
N ALA A 56 -2.35 -16.27 -30.99
CA ALA A 56 -3.52 -17.10 -30.66
C ALA A 56 -3.12 -18.49 -30.15
N ARG A 57 -3.84 -18.99 -29.14
CA ARG A 57 -3.70 -20.35 -28.60
C ARG A 57 -4.22 -21.37 -29.62
N PRO A 58 -3.50 -22.47 -29.90
CA PRO A 58 -3.92 -23.46 -30.89
C PRO A 58 -5.23 -24.14 -30.46
N ARG A 59 -6.13 -24.38 -31.40
CA ARG A 59 -7.40 -25.08 -31.15
C ARG A 59 -7.13 -26.58 -30.98
N CYS A 60 -7.50 -27.21 -29.88
CA CYS A 60 -7.28 -28.66 -29.70
C CYS A 60 -8.60 -29.39 -29.45
N VAL A 61 -8.63 -30.69 -29.80
CA VAL A 61 -9.73 -31.58 -29.40
C VAL A 61 -9.45 -32.11 -27.98
N PRO A 62 -10.37 -31.94 -27.00
CA PRO A 62 -10.19 -32.49 -25.66
C PRO A 62 -9.96 -34.01 -25.68
N PRO A 63 -9.09 -34.56 -24.81
CA PRO A 63 -8.44 -33.91 -23.67
C PRO A 63 -7.07 -33.26 -24.00
N TRP A 64 -6.66 -33.20 -25.26
CA TRP A 64 -5.33 -32.72 -25.64
C TRP A 64 -5.25 -31.20 -25.44
N GLY A 65 -4.22 -30.74 -24.72
CA GLY A 65 -3.98 -29.32 -24.47
C GLY A 65 -3.11 -28.65 -25.53
N GLU A 66 -2.81 -27.37 -25.30
CA GLU A 66 -1.93 -26.57 -26.14
C GLU A 66 -0.52 -27.17 -26.23
N GLU A 67 -0.07 -27.93 -25.24
CA GLU A 67 1.25 -28.58 -25.26
C GLU A 67 1.33 -29.79 -26.20
N ALA A 68 0.20 -30.42 -26.50
CA ALA A 68 0.14 -31.64 -27.33
C ALA A 68 -0.39 -31.38 -28.75
N TRP A 69 -0.55 -30.11 -29.11
CA TRP A 69 -1.27 -29.69 -30.30
C TRP A 69 -0.66 -30.27 -31.59
N LEU A 70 0.67 -30.20 -31.80
CA LEU A 70 1.34 -30.75 -33.00
C LEU A 70 1.15 -32.26 -33.16
N ALA A 71 1.28 -33.02 -32.08
CA ALA A 71 1.07 -34.46 -32.11
C ALA A 71 -0.40 -34.79 -32.42
N GLN A 72 -1.37 -33.98 -31.96
CA GLN A 72 -2.77 -34.16 -32.33
C GLN A 72 -2.99 -33.96 -33.84
N ARG A 73 -2.31 -32.98 -34.44
CA ARG A 73 -2.40 -32.73 -35.89
C ARG A 73 -1.82 -33.89 -36.68
N ALA A 74 -0.69 -34.45 -36.24
CA ALA A 74 -0.13 -35.65 -36.87
C ALA A 74 -1.14 -36.80 -36.89
N VAL A 75 -1.80 -37.07 -35.75
CA VAL A 75 -2.86 -38.09 -35.67
C VAL A 75 -4.03 -37.74 -36.61
N LEU A 76 -4.55 -36.52 -36.56
CA LEU A 76 -5.69 -36.11 -37.39
C LEU A 76 -5.39 -36.18 -38.89
N LEU A 77 -4.21 -35.73 -39.32
CA LEU A 77 -3.74 -35.83 -40.70
C LEU A 77 -3.70 -37.29 -41.17
N TYR A 78 -3.12 -38.16 -40.33
CA TYR A 78 -3.08 -39.59 -40.60
C TYR A 78 -4.49 -40.18 -40.73
N LEU A 79 -5.39 -39.86 -39.79
CA LEU A 79 -6.77 -40.37 -39.81
C LEU A 79 -7.57 -39.90 -41.03
N CYS A 80 -7.40 -38.64 -41.44
CA CYS A 80 -8.15 -38.05 -42.54
C CYS A 80 -7.62 -38.47 -43.91
N HIS A 81 -6.30 -38.65 -44.07
CA HIS A 81 -5.69 -38.81 -45.39
C HIS A 81 -5.37 -40.27 -45.75
N THR A 82 -5.02 -41.11 -44.78
CA THR A 82 -4.65 -42.53 -45.01
C THR A 82 -5.66 -43.31 -45.86
N PRO A 83 -7.00 -43.17 -45.68
CA PRO A 83 -7.97 -43.89 -46.51
C PRO A 83 -7.83 -43.63 -48.02
N TYR A 84 -7.44 -42.42 -48.41
CA TYR A 84 -7.27 -42.04 -49.82
C TYR A 84 -5.95 -42.56 -50.40
N CYS A 85 -4.90 -42.68 -49.58
CA CYS A 85 -3.64 -43.30 -49.97
C CYS A 85 -3.82 -44.80 -50.24
N VAL A 86 -4.49 -45.52 -49.33
CA VAL A 86 -4.69 -46.98 -49.40
C VAL A 86 -5.60 -47.38 -50.57
N GLN A 87 -6.58 -46.54 -50.91
CA GLN A 87 -7.49 -46.79 -52.04
C GLN A 87 -6.89 -46.43 -53.41
N GLY A 88 -5.66 -45.90 -53.45
CA GLY A 88 -5.02 -45.50 -54.71
C GLY A 88 -5.74 -44.35 -55.42
N VAL A 89 -6.44 -43.49 -54.68
CA VAL A 89 -7.22 -42.38 -55.25
C VAL A 89 -6.26 -41.39 -55.94
N PRO A 90 -6.53 -40.96 -57.19
CA PRO A 90 -5.72 -39.94 -57.89
C PRO A 90 -5.55 -38.66 -57.08
N ARG A 91 -4.37 -38.01 -57.15
CA ARG A 91 -4.00 -36.87 -56.28
C ARG A 91 -5.02 -35.71 -56.33
N ASP A 92 -5.60 -35.43 -57.48
CA ASP A 92 -6.63 -34.42 -57.71
C ASP A 92 -7.98 -34.75 -57.04
N ALA A 93 -8.23 -36.02 -56.74
CA ALA A 93 -9.41 -36.50 -56.04
C ALA A 93 -9.19 -36.73 -54.52
N GLN A 94 -8.03 -36.34 -53.97
CA GLN A 94 -7.73 -36.47 -52.54
C GLN A 94 -8.04 -35.18 -51.77
N PRO A 95 -9.15 -35.11 -50.99
CA PRO A 95 -9.65 -33.85 -50.42
C PRO A 95 -8.76 -33.24 -49.34
N PHE A 96 -7.96 -34.05 -48.64
CA PHE A 96 -7.06 -33.58 -47.57
C PHE A 96 -5.62 -33.37 -48.03
N LEU A 97 -5.27 -33.71 -49.28
CA LEU A 97 -3.92 -33.55 -49.82
C LEU A 97 -3.40 -32.09 -49.72
N PRO A 98 -4.18 -31.05 -50.06
CA PRO A 98 -3.71 -29.66 -49.95
C PRO A 98 -3.28 -29.28 -48.53
N LEU A 99 -3.94 -29.88 -47.53
CA LEU A 99 -3.64 -29.63 -46.14
C LEU A 99 -2.35 -30.36 -45.72
N VAL A 100 -2.13 -31.60 -46.17
CA VAL A 100 -0.84 -32.31 -45.97
C VAL A 100 0.32 -31.53 -46.61
N GLU A 101 0.14 -31.01 -47.82
CA GLU A 101 1.12 -30.18 -48.53
C GLU A 101 1.40 -28.85 -47.79
N ALA A 102 0.37 -28.22 -47.23
CA ALA A 102 0.52 -27.01 -46.40
C ALA A 102 1.35 -27.27 -45.13
N TYR A 103 1.20 -28.42 -44.48
CA TYR A 103 2.03 -28.80 -43.35
C TYR A 103 3.48 -29.10 -43.76
N ALA A 104 3.69 -29.74 -44.91
CA ALA A 104 5.03 -30.04 -45.42
C ALA A 104 5.83 -28.77 -45.76
N ALA A 105 5.18 -27.79 -46.38
CA ALA A 105 5.79 -26.51 -46.75
C ALA A 105 6.29 -25.68 -45.55
N ARG A 106 5.81 -25.99 -44.33
CA ARG A 106 6.12 -25.23 -43.11
C ARG A 106 7.17 -25.87 -42.20
N SER A 107 7.78 -26.98 -42.64
CA SER A 107 8.60 -27.88 -41.82
C SER A 107 9.97 -27.36 -41.35
N GLY A 108 10.38 -26.13 -41.68
CA GLY A 108 11.72 -25.61 -41.35
C GLY A 108 11.82 -24.61 -40.19
N HIS A 109 10.93 -23.60 -40.12
CA HIS A 109 11.13 -22.43 -39.24
C HIS A 109 9.85 -21.79 -38.67
N ALA A 110 8.66 -22.25 -39.04
CA ALA A 110 7.40 -21.57 -38.71
C ALA A 110 6.92 -21.76 -37.26
N TRP A 111 7.42 -22.79 -36.57
CA TRP A 111 6.92 -23.29 -35.28
C TRP A 111 7.96 -23.16 -34.16
N GLN A 112 8.70 -22.04 -34.14
CA GLN A 112 9.72 -21.77 -33.12
C GLN A 112 9.10 -21.81 -31.71
N GLY A 113 9.65 -22.64 -30.82
CA GLY A 113 9.22 -22.78 -29.42
C GLY A 113 8.49 -24.07 -29.05
N VAL A 114 8.20 -24.97 -30.00
CA VAL A 114 7.60 -26.29 -29.72
C VAL A 114 8.67 -27.40 -29.70
N GLY A 115 8.49 -28.45 -28.89
CA GLY A 115 9.48 -29.51 -28.69
C GLY A 115 9.98 -30.14 -29.99
N THR A 116 11.29 -30.40 -30.09
CA THR A 116 11.94 -31.00 -31.27
C THR A 116 11.36 -32.37 -31.65
N ARG A 117 10.87 -33.10 -30.65
CA ARG A 117 10.27 -34.43 -30.79
C ARG A 117 8.89 -34.41 -31.48
N ASP A 118 8.02 -33.47 -31.10
CA ASP A 118 6.70 -33.30 -31.75
C ASP A 118 6.83 -32.93 -33.22
N HIS A 119 7.80 -32.07 -33.53
CA HIS A 119 8.12 -31.71 -34.90
C HIS A 119 8.59 -32.90 -35.71
N ALA A 120 9.50 -33.71 -35.14
CA ALA A 120 9.99 -34.92 -35.80
C ALA A 120 8.84 -35.91 -36.07
N PHE A 121 7.92 -36.06 -35.11
CA PHE A 121 6.73 -36.91 -35.25
C PHE A 121 5.81 -36.43 -36.38
N LEU A 122 5.40 -35.16 -36.36
CA LEU A 122 4.57 -34.58 -37.40
C LEU A 122 5.25 -34.66 -38.78
N ALA A 123 6.54 -34.34 -38.85
CA ALA A 123 7.31 -34.41 -40.09
C ALA A 123 7.45 -35.83 -40.63
N ALA A 124 7.54 -36.85 -39.77
CA ALA A 124 7.52 -38.25 -40.20
C ALA A 124 6.17 -38.62 -40.81
N VAL A 125 5.06 -38.27 -40.13
CA VAL A 125 3.70 -38.55 -40.61
C VAL A 125 3.42 -37.83 -41.94
N VAL A 126 3.72 -36.54 -42.04
CA VAL A 126 3.50 -35.76 -43.26
C VAL A 126 4.30 -36.32 -44.44
N ARG A 127 5.57 -36.72 -44.24
CA ARG A 127 6.40 -37.33 -45.30
C ARG A 127 5.82 -38.67 -45.77
N ALA A 128 5.38 -39.52 -44.85
CA ALA A 128 4.78 -40.81 -45.17
C ALA A 128 3.47 -40.64 -45.97
N LEU A 129 2.63 -39.68 -45.58
CA LEU A 129 1.39 -39.36 -46.28
C LEU A 129 1.64 -38.82 -47.70
N LEU A 130 2.58 -37.88 -47.88
CA LEU A 130 2.94 -37.35 -49.21
C LEU A 130 3.55 -38.41 -50.14
N ALA A 131 4.29 -39.35 -49.58
CA ALA A 131 4.87 -40.46 -50.33
C ALA A 131 3.84 -41.54 -50.68
N GLY A 132 2.58 -41.42 -50.23
CA GLY A 132 1.55 -42.45 -50.41
C GLY A 132 1.86 -43.75 -49.64
N ARG A 133 2.74 -43.69 -48.62
CA ARG A 133 3.19 -44.84 -47.82
C ARG A 133 2.85 -44.65 -46.34
N PRO A 134 1.54 -44.56 -45.97
CA PRO A 134 1.13 -44.38 -44.58
C PRO A 134 1.54 -45.56 -43.68
N ASP A 135 1.83 -46.73 -44.26
CA ASP A 135 2.34 -47.89 -43.52
C ASP A 135 3.71 -47.66 -42.87
N ASP A 136 4.53 -46.72 -43.36
CA ASP A 136 5.86 -46.43 -42.80
C ASP A 136 5.79 -45.89 -41.36
N VAL A 137 4.67 -45.28 -40.96
CA VAL A 137 4.47 -44.63 -39.65
C VAL A 137 3.38 -45.30 -38.81
N ARG A 138 2.82 -46.42 -39.28
CA ARG A 138 1.64 -47.07 -38.69
C ARG A 138 1.80 -47.53 -37.24
N GLU A 139 3.03 -47.87 -36.85
CA GLU A 139 3.39 -48.35 -35.49
C GLU A 139 3.78 -47.22 -34.53
N MET A 140 3.89 -45.97 -35.02
CA MET A 140 4.24 -44.86 -34.15
C MET A 140 3.09 -44.53 -33.19
N THR A 141 3.42 -44.23 -31.94
CA THR A 141 2.47 -43.74 -30.93
C THR A 141 2.79 -42.28 -30.57
N PRO A 142 1.78 -41.42 -30.34
CA PRO A 142 2.03 -40.04 -29.93
C PRO A 142 2.82 -39.91 -28.63
N CYS A 143 2.52 -40.75 -27.62
CA CYS A 143 3.20 -40.72 -26.33
C CYS A 143 4.70 -41.01 -26.45
N ALA A 144 5.07 -42.10 -27.14
CA ALA A 144 6.46 -42.49 -27.31
C ALA A 144 7.24 -41.48 -28.16
N ALA A 145 6.61 -40.94 -29.22
CA ALA A 145 7.24 -39.95 -30.07
C ALA A 145 7.59 -38.66 -29.31
N ARG A 146 6.76 -38.25 -28.34
CA ARG A 146 7.03 -37.11 -27.43
C ARG A 146 8.10 -37.42 -26.38
N GLY A 147 8.33 -38.70 -26.09
CA GLY A 147 9.06 -39.14 -24.91
C GLY A 147 8.39 -38.67 -23.62
N ALA A 148 7.05 -38.63 -23.62
CA ALA A 148 6.27 -38.46 -22.41
C ALA A 148 6.33 -39.76 -21.57
N TRP A 149 5.94 -39.69 -20.31
CA TRP A 149 5.91 -40.87 -19.45
C TRP A 149 4.78 -41.81 -19.89
N ASP A 150 5.13 -43.05 -20.25
CA ASP A 150 4.16 -44.12 -20.47
C ASP A 150 3.70 -44.68 -19.13
N VAL A 151 2.38 -44.78 -18.97
CA VAL A 151 1.78 -45.40 -17.79
C VAL A 151 2.14 -46.89 -17.79
N PRO A 152 2.74 -47.44 -16.72
CA PRO A 152 3.12 -48.84 -16.68
C PRO A 152 1.94 -49.77 -16.92
N ALA A 153 2.14 -50.83 -17.70
CA ALA A 153 1.08 -51.76 -18.10
C ALA A 153 0.36 -52.46 -16.92
N HIS A 154 0.97 -52.48 -15.73
CA HIS A 154 0.37 -53.05 -14.53
C HIS A 154 -0.65 -52.11 -13.86
N VAL A 155 -0.61 -50.80 -14.14
CA VAL A 155 -1.54 -49.81 -13.59
C VAL A 155 -2.82 -49.80 -14.40
N ARG A 156 -3.94 -50.21 -13.79
CA ARG A 156 -5.23 -50.25 -14.48
C ARG A 156 -5.93 -48.89 -14.37
N ALA A 157 -5.64 -48.01 -15.33
CA ALA A 157 -6.27 -46.69 -15.41
C ALA A 157 -7.21 -46.56 -16.61
N ALA A 158 -8.31 -45.83 -16.43
CA ALA A 158 -9.15 -45.38 -17.51
C ALA A 158 -8.30 -44.55 -18.49
N PRO A 159 -8.55 -44.61 -19.82
CA PRO A 159 -7.70 -43.95 -20.80
C PRO A 159 -7.47 -42.47 -20.53
N LEU A 160 -8.53 -41.76 -20.10
CA LEU A 160 -8.45 -40.34 -19.76
C LEU A 160 -7.55 -40.09 -18.54
N ALA A 161 -7.63 -40.91 -17.49
CA ALA A 161 -6.79 -40.79 -16.31
C ALA A 161 -5.32 -41.10 -16.63
N ALA A 162 -5.08 -42.13 -17.45
CA ALA A 162 -3.74 -42.45 -17.95
C ALA A 162 -3.12 -41.28 -18.75
N PHE A 163 -3.93 -40.65 -19.61
CA PHE A 163 -3.51 -39.46 -20.37
C PHE A 163 -3.20 -38.27 -19.46
N GLU A 164 -4.09 -37.93 -18.52
CA GLU A 164 -3.88 -36.83 -17.57
C GLU A 164 -2.63 -37.06 -16.70
N ALA A 165 -2.37 -38.31 -16.29
CA ALA A 165 -1.16 -38.67 -15.54
C ALA A 165 0.12 -38.54 -16.36
N SER A 166 0.12 -39.04 -17.61
CA SER A 166 1.23 -38.85 -18.56
C SER A 166 1.53 -37.38 -18.82
N ARG A 167 0.47 -36.56 -18.98
CA ARG A 167 0.57 -35.10 -19.14
C ARG A 167 1.16 -34.44 -17.90
N ALA A 168 0.71 -34.81 -16.71
CA ALA A 168 1.24 -34.27 -15.46
C ALA A 168 2.73 -34.59 -15.30
N ALA A 169 3.14 -35.83 -15.56
CA ALA A 169 4.54 -36.24 -15.54
C ALA A 169 5.40 -35.47 -16.57
N ALA A 170 4.88 -35.26 -17.78
CA ALA A 170 5.59 -34.49 -18.81
C ALA A 170 5.81 -33.01 -18.43
N LEU A 171 4.82 -32.37 -17.80
CA LEU A 171 4.96 -30.99 -17.33
C LEU A 171 6.02 -30.87 -16.23
N LEU A 172 6.14 -31.86 -15.36
CA LEU A 172 7.18 -31.89 -14.32
C LEU A 172 8.58 -32.10 -14.91
N MET A 173 8.73 -33.02 -15.87
CA MET A 173 10.03 -33.27 -16.53
C MET A 173 10.57 -32.02 -17.25
N HIS A 174 9.71 -31.15 -17.74
CA HIS A 174 10.11 -29.92 -18.43
C HIS A 174 10.37 -28.75 -17.49
N ASN A 175 9.97 -28.85 -16.22
CA ASN A 175 10.17 -27.80 -15.22
C ASN A 175 11.65 -27.43 -15.02
N ASP A 176 12.56 -28.42 -15.13
CA ASP A 176 14.01 -28.19 -15.00
C ASP A 176 14.59 -27.36 -16.16
N THR A 177 13.90 -27.31 -17.31
CA THR A 177 14.36 -26.59 -18.51
C THR A 177 13.71 -25.22 -18.67
N ALA A 178 12.47 -25.05 -18.22
CA ALA A 178 11.75 -23.78 -18.23
C ALA A 178 10.66 -23.76 -17.14
N PRO A 179 10.48 -22.65 -16.41
CA PRO A 179 9.46 -22.55 -15.38
C PRO A 179 8.04 -22.70 -15.95
N LEU A 180 7.16 -23.32 -15.17
CA LEU A 180 5.76 -23.52 -15.57
C LEU A 180 5.03 -22.18 -15.66
N ASP A 181 4.28 -21.95 -16.74
CA ASP A 181 3.39 -20.79 -16.84
C ASP A 181 2.17 -20.91 -15.89
N LEU A 182 1.48 -19.80 -15.65
CA LEU A 182 0.36 -19.73 -14.70
C LEU A 182 -0.78 -20.71 -15.04
N VAL A 183 -1.00 -21.01 -16.33
CA VAL A 183 -2.08 -21.89 -16.79
C VAL A 183 -1.73 -23.34 -16.47
N ARG A 184 -0.49 -23.74 -16.75
CA ARG A 184 0.03 -25.08 -16.44
C ARG A 184 0.11 -25.31 -14.94
N GLN A 185 0.53 -24.30 -14.18
CA GLN A 185 0.52 -24.33 -12.72
C GLN A 185 -0.90 -24.57 -12.17
N ALA A 186 -1.88 -23.78 -12.64
CA ALA A 186 -3.27 -23.92 -12.20
C ALA A 186 -3.87 -25.29 -12.57
N TRP A 187 -3.60 -25.78 -13.79
CA TRP A 187 -4.08 -27.09 -14.23
C TRP A 187 -3.47 -28.24 -13.41
N LEU A 188 -2.15 -28.23 -13.18
CA LEU A 188 -1.48 -29.24 -12.36
C LEU A 188 -2.00 -29.24 -10.91
N GLN A 189 -2.17 -28.06 -10.32
CA GLN A 189 -2.70 -27.93 -8.96
C GLN A 189 -4.12 -28.50 -8.88
N GLN A 190 -4.97 -28.21 -9.86
CA GLN A 190 -6.32 -28.77 -9.93
C GLN A 190 -6.32 -30.29 -10.16
N TYR A 191 -5.42 -30.80 -11.01
CA TYR A 191 -5.26 -32.23 -11.25
C TYR A 191 -4.89 -32.97 -9.95
N TRP A 192 -3.87 -32.50 -9.23
CA TRP A 192 -3.48 -33.11 -7.96
C TRP A 192 -4.53 -32.97 -6.87
N CYS A 193 -5.20 -31.83 -6.78
CA CYS A 193 -6.32 -31.67 -5.85
C CYS A 193 -7.45 -32.68 -6.16
N ARG A 194 -7.74 -32.95 -7.45
CA ARG A 194 -8.70 -33.98 -7.86
C ARG A 194 -8.23 -35.39 -7.49
N MET A 195 -6.97 -35.74 -7.76
CA MET A 195 -6.38 -37.04 -7.41
C MET A 195 -6.44 -37.28 -5.89
N ARG A 196 -6.06 -36.26 -5.10
CA ARG A 196 -6.10 -36.30 -3.63
C ARG A 196 -7.51 -36.53 -3.11
N ARG A 197 -8.51 -35.84 -3.66
CA ARG A 197 -9.91 -35.93 -3.23
C ARG A 197 -10.58 -37.25 -3.61
N ARG A 198 -10.27 -37.81 -4.79
CA ARG A 198 -10.85 -39.08 -5.25
C ARG A 198 -10.36 -40.26 -4.41
N ALA A 199 -9.05 -40.34 -4.18
CA ALA A 199 -8.41 -41.35 -3.33
C ALA A 199 -8.88 -42.80 -3.59
N ASP A 200 -9.21 -43.12 -4.84
CA ASP A 200 -9.53 -44.48 -5.27
C ASP A 200 -8.23 -45.25 -5.57
N ALA A 201 -8.35 -46.58 -5.71
CA ALA A 201 -7.23 -47.46 -6.03
C ALA A 201 -6.51 -47.03 -7.33
N GLU A 202 -7.26 -46.62 -8.35
CA GLU A 202 -6.73 -46.11 -9.61
C GLU A 202 -5.87 -44.87 -9.43
N SER A 203 -6.37 -43.84 -8.73
CA SER A 203 -5.60 -42.62 -8.48
C SER A 203 -4.34 -42.93 -7.66
N THR A 204 -4.44 -43.84 -6.71
CA THR A 204 -3.34 -44.25 -5.83
C THR A 204 -2.24 -44.99 -6.61
N GLU A 205 -2.59 -45.92 -7.48
CA GLU A 205 -1.64 -46.63 -8.35
C GLU A 205 -0.96 -45.68 -9.35
N LEU A 206 -1.70 -44.78 -9.98
CA LEU A 206 -1.14 -43.77 -10.89
C LEU A 206 -0.15 -42.85 -10.16
N MET A 207 -0.52 -42.41 -8.96
CA MET A 207 0.36 -41.61 -8.12
C MET A 207 1.60 -42.37 -7.68
N ALA A 208 1.46 -43.63 -7.28
CA ALA A 208 2.58 -44.49 -6.91
C ALA A 208 3.52 -44.70 -8.09
N ALA A 209 2.97 -44.97 -9.28
CA ALA A 209 3.74 -45.18 -10.50
C ALA A 209 4.49 -43.90 -10.95
N MET A 210 3.87 -42.73 -10.80
CA MET A 210 4.56 -41.45 -11.00
C MET A 210 5.64 -41.20 -9.93
N ALA A 211 5.39 -41.64 -8.69
CA ALA A 211 6.26 -41.42 -7.55
C ALA A 211 7.43 -42.40 -7.41
N LEU A 212 7.36 -43.56 -8.05
CA LEU A 212 8.34 -44.65 -7.98
C LEU A 212 9.06 -44.88 -9.30
N ARG A 213 9.06 -43.89 -10.19
CA ARG A 213 9.65 -44.04 -11.52
C ARG A 213 11.12 -44.45 -11.43
N ASP A 214 11.48 -45.44 -12.24
CA ASP A 214 12.73 -46.20 -12.28
C ASP A 214 13.99 -45.39 -11.94
N THR A 215 14.78 -45.92 -10.99
CA THR A 215 15.94 -45.29 -10.32
C THR A 215 17.15 -45.01 -11.23
N SER A 216 17.06 -45.28 -12.53
CA SER A 216 18.21 -45.37 -13.45
C SER A 216 18.28 -44.29 -14.54
N MET A 217 17.62 -43.14 -14.41
CA MET A 217 17.77 -42.01 -15.34
C MET A 217 17.86 -40.65 -14.63
N HIS A 218 18.82 -39.84 -15.08
CA HIS A 218 19.21 -38.57 -14.49
C HIS A 218 18.10 -37.51 -14.62
N GLY A 219 17.49 -37.11 -13.50
CA GLY A 219 16.59 -35.95 -13.41
C GLY A 219 15.29 -36.22 -12.63
N LEU A 220 15.16 -35.52 -11.49
CA LEU A 220 14.01 -35.44 -10.56
C LEU A 220 13.81 -36.63 -9.59
N CYS A 221 14.66 -36.72 -8.57
CA CYS A 221 14.37 -37.48 -7.35
C CYS A 221 13.11 -36.93 -6.65
N LEU A 222 12.12 -37.79 -6.40
CA LEU A 222 11.06 -37.57 -5.42
C LEU A 222 11.59 -37.63 -3.97
N PRO A 223 10.81 -37.30 -2.92
CA PRO A 223 9.71 -36.33 -2.79
C PRO A 223 10.13 -34.89 -2.38
N PRO A 224 11.20 -34.68 -1.56
CA PRO A 224 11.69 -33.36 -1.15
C PRO A 224 12.23 -32.44 -2.25
N ALA A 225 13.05 -32.97 -3.16
CA ALA A 225 13.81 -32.14 -4.10
C ALA A 225 12.89 -31.47 -5.13
N LEU A 226 11.90 -32.20 -5.66
CA LEU A 226 10.89 -31.63 -6.55
C LEU A 226 10.05 -30.57 -5.82
N ALA A 227 9.60 -30.85 -4.60
CA ALA A 227 8.84 -29.88 -3.81
C ALA A 227 9.65 -28.60 -3.55
N ALA A 228 10.95 -28.73 -3.24
CA ALA A 228 11.88 -27.63 -3.10
C ALA A 228 12.12 -26.86 -4.43
N SER A 229 12.12 -27.54 -5.57
CA SER A 229 12.22 -26.90 -6.89
C SER A 229 10.93 -26.16 -7.32
N LEU A 230 9.76 -26.64 -6.87
CA LEU A 230 8.46 -26.08 -7.19
C LEU A 230 8.07 -24.93 -6.26
N ALA A 231 8.49 -24.97 -4.99
CA ALA A 231 8.13 -23.97 -4.00
C ALA A 231 8.46 -22.52 -4.43
N PRO A 232 9.67 -22.21 -4.98
CA PRO A 232 9.99 -20.89 -5.51
C PRO A 232 9.06 -20.40 -6.62
N GLN A 233 8.50 -21.33 -7.41
CA GLN A 233 7.62 -21.01 -8.53
C GLN A 233 6.16 -20.87 -8.10
N HIS A 234 5.68 -21.78 -7.24
CA HIS A 234 4.29 -21.77 -6.75
C HIS A 234 4.12 -22.62 -5.48
N ALA A 235 4.14 -21.98 -4.30
CA ALA A 235 4.03 -22.65 -3.00
C ALA A 235 2.81 -23.57 -2.84
N GLY A 236 1.64 -23.17 -3.35
CA GLY A 236 0.42 -23.99 -3.27
C GLY A 236 0.46 -25.26 -4.15
N LEU A 237 1.25 -25.23 -5.23
CA LEU A 237 1.40 -26.38 -6.13
C LEU A 237 2.31 -27.42 -5.46
N ALA A 238 3.43 -26.94 -4.89
CA ALA A 238 4.35 -27.76 -4.12
C ALA A 238 3.68 -28.38 -2.88
N ALA A 239 2.83 -27.62 -2.17
CA ALA A 239 2.07 -28.14 -1.02
C ALA A 239 1.09 -29.25 -1.44
N GLU A 240 0.29 -29.04 -2.50
CA GLU A 240 -0.63 -30.07 -3.01
C GLU A 240 0.10 -31.34 -3.42
N TRP A 241 1.26 -31.22 -4.08
CA TRP A 241 2.09 -32.39 -4.42
C TRP A 241 2.48 -33.20 -3.19
N VAL A 242 3.01 -32.55 -2.16
CA VAL A 242 3.41 -33.21 -0.91
C VAL A 242 2.21 -33.92 -0.27
N LEU A 243 1.06 -33.24 -0.16
CA LEU A 243 -0.16 -33.82 0.40
C LEU A 243 -0.65 -35.04 -0.39
N CYS A 244 -0.55 -35.01 -1.72
CA CYS A 244 -0.92 -36.16 -2.55
C CYS A 244 0.01 -37.37 -2.29
N THR A 245 1.33 -37.15 -2.17
CA THR A 245 2.28 -38.25 -1.89
C THR A 245 2.08 -38.88 -0.51
N CYS A 246 1.56 -38.13 0.45
CA CYS A 246 1.28 -38.62 1.81
C CYS A 246 0.20 -39.71 1.87
N ARG A 247 -0.68 -39.78 0.87
CA ARG A 247 -1.74 -40.80 0.77
C ARG A 247 -1.27 -42.11 0.14
N LEU A 248 -0.05 -42.18 -0.37
CA LEU A 248 0.48 -43.44 -0.93
C LEU A 248 0.59 -44.49 0.18
N PRO A 249 0.14 -45.74 -0.04
CA PRO A 249 0.35 -46.84 0.91
C PRO A 249 1.84 -47.11 1.11
N ARG A 250 2.21 -47.62 2.29
CA ARG A 250 3.62 -47.97 2.61
C ARG A 250 4.22 -49.00 1.65
N THR A 251 3.41 -49.91 1.12
CA THR A 251 3.83 -50.89 0.10
C THR A 251 4.43 -50.25 -1.16
N HIS A 252 4.09 -48.98 -1.41
CA HIS A 252 4.61 -48.18 -2.52
C HIS A 252 5.74 -47.23 -2.09
N LEU A 253 6.36 -47.39 -0.93
CA LEU A 253 7.55 -46.63 -0.53
C LEU A 253 8.77 -47.55 -0.52
N PRO A 254 9.95 -47.08 -0.97
CA PRO A 254 11.19 -47.85 -0.83
C PRO A 254 11.45 -48.21 0.64
N ALA A 255 11.95 -49.41 0.91
CA ALA A 255 12.22 -49.88 2.27
C ALA A 255 13.18 -48.98 3.07
N ALA A 256 14.02 -48.21 2.38
CA ALA A 256 14.96 -47.25 2.97
C ALA A 256 14.31 -45.94 3.46
N TRP A 257 13.04 -45.67 3.14
CA TRP A 257 12.39 -44.39 3.45
C TRP A 257 11.44 -44.55 4.63
N THR A 258 11.80 -43.96 5.77
CA THR A 258 10.85 -43.71 6.87
C THR A 258 10.08 -42.43 6.59
N ARG A 259 8.77 -42.40 6.89
CA ARG A 259 7.96 -41.19 6.62
C ARG A 259 8.45 -39.98 7.42
N ALA A 260 8.93 -40.17 8.65
CA ALA A 260 9.58 -39.12 9.43
C ALA A 260 10.83 -38.57 8.72
N GLY A 261 11.71 -39.44 8.21
CA GLY A 261 12.90 -39.05 7.46
C GLY A 261 12.60 -38.28 6.17
N LEU A 262 11.46 -38.56 5.51
CA LEU A 262 11.02 -37.78 4.34
C LEU A 262 10.66 -36.32 4.70
N TRP A 263 10.06 -36.08 5.88
CA TRP A 263 9.75 -34.73 6.36
C TRP A 263 10.98 -33.96 6.81
N GLU A 264 11.96 -34.64 7.43
CA GLU A 264 13.27 -34.05 7.74
C GLU A 264 13.99 -33.63 6.45
N GLN A 265 14.07 -34.54 5.47
CA GLN A 265 14.68 -34.25 4.17
C GLN A 265 13.93 -33.14 3.41
N LEU A 266 12.61 -33.02 3.55
CA LEU A 266 11.84 -31.92 2.99
C LEU A 266 12.22 -30.58 3.63
N GLY A 267 12.26 -30.51 4.95
CA GLY A 267 12.68 -29.31 5.67
C GLY A 267 14.10 -28.88 5.29
N GLU A 268 15.01 -29.84 5.17
CA GLU A 268 16.38 -29.61 4.76
C GLU A 268 16.49 -29.13 3.31
N ALA A 269 15.83 -29.81 2.36
CA ALA A 269 15.83 -29.41 0.94
C ALA A 269 15.25 -28.00 0.72
N LEU A 270 14.19 -27.64 1.45
CA LEU A 270 13.57 -26.32 1.39
C LEU A 270 14.49 -25.21 1.94
N ALA A 271 15.36 -25.54 2.89
CA ALA A 271 16.29 -24.58 3.51
C ALA A 271 17.55 -24.32 2.66
N HIS A 272 17.90 -25.22 1.74
CA HIS A 272 19.10 -25.09 0.89
C HIS A 272 19.02 -23.89 -0.07
N ASP A 273 17.84 -23.55 -0.60
CA ASP A 273 17.65 -22.35 -1.44
C ASP A 273 17.33 -21.12 -0.58
N THR A 274 18.39 -20.51 -0.03
CA THR A 274 18.26 -19.29 0.79
C THR A 274 17.75 -18.07 0.02
N ALA A 275 17.76 -18.07 -1.32
CA ALA A 275 17.28 -16.95 -2.12
C ALA A 275 15.74 -16.92 -2.20
N HIS A 276 15.09 -18.08 -2.19
CA HIS A 276 13.63 -18.22 -2.29
C HIS A 276 12.96 -18.73 -1.01
N VAL A 277 13.65 -18.61 0.12
CA VAL A 277 13.23 -19.10 1.44
C VAL A 277 11.83 -18.65 1.89
N ARG A 278 11.34 -17.50 1.38
CA ARG A 278 9.98 -17.01 1.65
C ARG A 278 8.91 -17.92 1.04
N ALA A 279 9.12 -18.38 -0.19
CA ALA A 279 8.19 -19.24 -0.89
C ALA A 279 8.14 -20.65 -0.25
N ALA A 280 9.28 -21.13 0.24
CA ALA A 280 9.34 -22.32 1.09
C ALA A 280 8.56 -22.14 2.41
N GLY A 281 8.72 -20.99 3.06
CA GLY A 281 7.94 -20.66 4.27
C GLY A 281 6.43 -20.60 4.03
N ASP A 282 5.98 -20.04 2.91
CA ASP A 282 4.55 -19.98 2.54
C ASP A 282 4.00 -21.40 2.27
N MET A 283 4.78 -22.27 1.62
CA MET A 283 4.42 -23.68 1.42
C MET A 283 4.25 -24.43 2.75
N LEU A 284 5.18 -24.25 3.69
CA LEU A 284 5.11 -24.89 5.00
C LEU A 284 3.88 -24.45 5.80
N VAL A 285 3.49 -23.17 5.73
CA VAL A 285 2.25 -22.68 6.36
C VAL A 285 1.02 -23.38 5.78
N LEU A 286 0.94 -23.55 4.46
CA LEU A 286 -0.17 -24.28 3.82
C LEU A 286 -0.23 -25.75 4.27
N LEU A 287 0.91 -26.38 4.51
CA LEU A 287 0.97 -27.76 5.02
C LEU A 287 0.59 -27.85 6.51
N VAL A 288 0.95 -26.87 7.33
CA VAL A 288 0.51 -26.78 8.73
C VAL A 288 -1.01 -26.57 8.84
N GLU A 289 -1.59 -25.78 7.94
CA GLU A 289 -3.04 -25.52 7.89
C GLU A 289 -3.85 -26.69 7.30
N SER A 290 -3.19 -27.79 6.91
CA SER A 290 -3.84 -28.99 6.36
C SER A 290 -4.30 -29.96 7.45
N ASP A 291 -5.56 -30.42 7.36
CA ASP A 291 -6.14 -31.45 8.23
C ASP A 291 -5.89 -32.89 7.75
N GLU A 292 -5.06 -33.08 6.71
CA GLU A 292 -4.76 -34.40 6.15
C GLU A 292 -4.00 -35.31 7.15
N ARG A 293 -4.21 -36.62 7.00
CA ARG A 293 -3.53 -37.65 7.80
C ARG A 293 -2.65 -38.56 6.93
N VAL A 294 -1.61 -39.09 7.56
CA VAL A 294 -0.55 -39.88 6.93
C VAL A 294 -0.38 -41.15 7.76
N SER A 295 -0.62 -42.31 7.15
CA SER A 295 -0.38 -43.61 7.78
C SER A 295 1.11 -43.89 7.87
N THR A 296 1.70 -43.96 9.05
CA THR A 296 3.11 -44.33 9.25
C THR A 296 3.22 -45.62 10.02
N CYS A 297 4.34 -46.34 9.89
CA CYS A 297 4.70 -47.39 10.83
C CYS A 297 5.66 -46.79 11.86
N LEU A 298 5.41 -47.03 13.13
CA LEU A 298 6.29 -46.65 14.23
C LEU A 298 7.45 -47.65 14.34
N ASP A 299 8.49 -47.27 15.10
CA ASP A 299 9.72 -48.06 15.25
C ASP A 299 9.48 -49.43 15.91
N ASP A 300 8.33 -49.61 16.58
CA ASP A 300 7.87 -50.86 17.17
C ASP A 300 7.10 -51.77 16.19
N GLY A 301 6.95 -51.35 14.93
CA GLY A 301 6.26 -52.12 13.89
C GLY A 301 4.75 -51.89 13.79
N THR A 302 4.18 -51.00 14.60
CA THR A 302 2.73 -50.69 14.58
C THR A 302 2.39 -49.62 13.54
N ASP A 303 1.26 -49.77 12.83
CA ASP A 303 0.74 -48.75 11.91
C ASP A 303 -0.08 -47.70 12.67
N ALA A 304 0.25 -46.42 12.50
CA ALA A 304 -0.38 -45.26 13.15
C ALA A 304 -0.72 -44.15 12.14
N GLU A 305 -1.85 -43.46 12.31
CA GLU A 305 -2.22 -42.30 11.47
C GLU A 305 -1.87 -40.95 12.13
N LEU A 306 -0.83 -40.30 11.60
CA LEU A 306 -0.39 -38.98 12.06
C LEU A 306 -1.00 -37.85 11.23
N ARG A 307 -1.28 -36.71 11.86
CA ARG A 307 -1.70 -35.49 11.13
C ARG A 307 -0.50 -34.87 10.41
N VAL A 308 -0.70 -34.42 9.17
CA VAL A 308 0.32 -33.67 8.41
C VAL A 308 0.77 -32.45 9.20
N ALA A 309 -0.18 -31.69 9.77
CA ALA A 309 0.13 -30.56 10.63
C ALA A 309 1.11 -30.91 11.75
N TRP A 310 0.92 -32.05 12.43
CA TRP A 310 1.83 -32.51 13.49
C TRP A 310 3.23 -32.77 12.95
N LEU A 311 3.36 -33.50 11.83
CA LEU A 311 4.65 -33.80 11.21
C LEU A 311 5.38 -32.53 10.75
N VAL A 312 4.64 -31.57 10.21
CA VAL A 312 5.23 -30.31 9.75
C VAL A 312 5.70 -29.48 10.95
N GLN A 313 4.89 -29.36 11.99
CA GLN A 313 5.21 -28.56 13.19
C GLN A 313 6.33 -29.17 14.03
N ARG A 314 6.41 -30.51 14.11
CA ARG A 314 7.33 -31.24 15.00
C ARG A 314 8.60 -31.76 14.33
N VAL A 315 8.61 -31.91 13.00
CA VAL A 315 9.75 -32.50 12.27
C VAL A 315 10.25 -31.55 11.16
N CYS A 316 9.37 -31.16 10.24
CA CYS A 316 9.79 -30.42 9.04
C CYS A 316 10.23 -28.97 9.33
N VAL A 317 9.41 -28.20 10.05
CA VAL A 317 9.69 -26.79 10.41
C VAL A 317 10.92 -26.70 11.32
N PRO A 318 11.07 -27.55 12.34
CA PRO A 318 12.30 -27.56 13.14
C PRO A 318 13.55 -27.79 12.32
N ARG A 319 13.55 -28.79 11.42
CA ARG A 319 14.70 -29.05 10.55
C ARG A 319 15.00 -27.89 9.59
N PHE A 320 13.97 -27.29 8.99
CA PHE A 320 14.09 -26.11 8.13
C PHE A 320 14.71 -24.92 8.88
N LEU A 321 14.20 -24.61 10.09
CA LEU A 321 14.72 -23.52 10.91
C LEU A 321 16.14 -23.79 11.42
N ALA A 322 16.48 -25.03 11.77
CA ALA A 322 17.81 -25.41 12.21
C ALA A 322 18.86 -25.14 11.11
N VAL A 323 18.58 -25.57 9.87
CA VAL A 323 19.49 -25.33 8.73
C VAL A 323 19.64 -23.82 8.43
N LEU A 324 18.55 -23.05 8.47
CA LEU A 324 18.65 -21.61 8.24
C LEU A 324 19.38 -20.89 9.37
N ALA A 325 19.18 -21.32 10.62
CA ALA A 325 19.85 -20.75 11.77
C ALA A 325 21.36 -21.04 11.75
N THR A 326 21.79 -22.25 11.36
CA THR A 326 23.23 -22.54 11.18
C THR A 326 23.85 -21.69 10.07
N VAL A 327 23.14 -21.48 8.95
CA VAL A 327 23.59 -20.56 7.89
C VAL A 327 23.71 -19.13 8.42
N MET A 328 22.74 -18.66 9.21
CA MET A 328 22.78 -17.33 9.85
C MET A 328 23.94 -17.18 10.84
N GLU A 329 24.41 -18.26 11.46
CA GLU A 329 25.55 -18.27 12.37
C GLU A 329 26.90 -18.26 11.64
N GLY A 330 26.98 -18.91 10.47
CA GLY A 330 28.18 -18.98 9.64
C GLY A 330 28.42 -17.73 8.79
N GLU A 331 27.37 -17.18 8.18
CA GLU A 331 27.46 -15.99 7.31
C GLU A 331 26.47 -14.88 7.73
N PRO A 332 26.93 -13.66 8.04
CA PRO A 332 26.05 -12.59 8.47
C PRO A 332 25.22 -12.02 7.30
N ARG A 333 23.97 -12.48 7.17
CA ARG A 333 23.00 -12.04 6.15
C ARG A 333 21.74 -11.45 6.79
N ASP A 334 21.66 -10.11 6.83
CA ASP A 334 20.55 -9.37 7.47
C ASP A 334 19.16 -9.69 6.85
N ASP A 335 19.10 -9.98 5.54
CA ASP A 335 17.90 -10.33 4.80
C ASP A 335 17.32 -11.70 5.22
N LEU A 336 18.20 -12.68 5.38
CA LEU A 336 17.86 -14.02 5.86
C LEU A 336 17.48 -13.98 7.34
N ALA A 337 18.27 -13.27 8.16
CA ALA A 337 18.01 -13.11 9.59
C ALA A 337 16.66 -12.44 9.85
N GLU A 338 16.30 -11.43 9.06
CA GLU A 338 14.99 -10.77 9.14
C GLU A 338 13.84 -11.73 8.80
N PHE A 339 13.99 -12.55 7.75
CA PHE A 339 12.99 -13.56 7.40
C PHE A 339 12.82 -14.59 8.52
N VAL A 340 13.91 -15.27 8.92
CA VAL A 340 13.88 -16.34 9.92
C VAL A 340 13.27 -15.83 11.21
N CYS A 341 13.76 -14.69 11.74
CA CYS A 341 13.26 -14.18 13.01
C CYS A 341 11.77 -13.81 12.97
N ARG A 342 11.32 -13.12 11.91
CA ARG A 342 9.92 -12.70 11.79
C ARG A 342 9.00 -13.90 11.52
N TRP A 343 9.45 -14.86 10.72
CA TRP A 343 8.65 -16.02 10.36
C TRP A 343 8.53 -16.97 11.55
N THR A 344 9.62 -17.29 12.25
CA THR A 344 9.59 -18.06 13.49
C THR A 344 8.69 -17.41 14.54
N LEU A 345 8.82 -16.09 14.76
CA LEU A 345 7.95 -15.38 15.72
C LEU A 345 6.46 -15.50 15.36
N ARG A 346 6.11 -15.44 14.05
CA ARG A 346 4.73 -15.68 13.60
C ARG A 346 4.28 -17.10 13.88
N LEU A 347 5.13 -18.10 13.64
CA LEU A 347 4.79 -19.50 13.92
C LEU A 347 4.54 -19.73 15.40
N VAL A 348 5.39 -19.18 16.27
CA VAL A 348 5.23 -19.27 17.73
C VAL A 348 3.91 -18.61 18.16
N HIS A 349 3.60 -17.41 17.67
CA HIS A 349 2.35 -16.72 18.00
C HIS A 349 1.09 -17.42 17.49
N LYS A 350 1.16 -18.03 16.30
CA LYS A 350 0.06 -18.83 15.75
C LYS A 350 -0.09 -20.21 16.40
N GLY A 351 0.84 -20.60 17.28
CA GLY A 351 0.88 -21.96 17.84
C GLY A 351 1.32 -23.03 16.82
N TYR A 352 1.95 -22.63 15.72
CA TYR A 352 2.48 -23.53 14.68
C TYR A 352 3.90 -24.02 14.98
N LEU A 353 4.58 -23.46 15.97
CA LEU A 353 5.83 -23.99 16.49
C LEU A 353 5.68 -24.23 17.99
N PRO A 354 5.51 -25.49 18.43
CA PRO A 354 5.39 -25.82 19.84
C PRO A 354 6.77 -25.74 20.49
N LEU A 355 7.08 -24.60 21.10
CA LEU A 355 8.30 -24.45 21.89
C LEU A 355 8.09 -24.99 23.31
N PRO A 356 9.13 -25.51 23.98
CA PRO A 356 8.98 -26.17 25.27
C PRO A 356 8.49 -25.21 26.35
N ARG A 357 7.28 -25.46 26.88
CA ARG A 357 6.79 -24.86 28.14
C ARG A 357 6.03 -25.90 28.93
N ALA A 358 6.72 -26.51 29.88
CA ALA A 358 6.20 -27.47 30.85
C ALA A 358 5.47 -28.68 30.21
N HIS A 359 6.14 -29.84 30.25
CA HIS A 359 5.57 -31.12 29.85
C HIS A 359 4.15 -31.33 30.39
N VAL A 360 3.18 -31.42 29.48
CA VAL A 360 2.00 -32.26 29.69
C VAL A 360 2.21 -33.44 28.77
N ALA A 361 2.62 -34.56 29.36
CA ALA A 361 2.69 -35.83 28.66
C ALA A 361 1.25 -36.23 28.33
N ASP A 362 0.84 -36.06 27.07
CA ASP A 362 -0.31 -36.78 26.56
C ASP A 362 0.20 -38.18 26.22
N GLN A 363 -0.14 -39.16 27.05
CA GLN A 363 0.30 -40.55 26.90
C GLN A 363 -0.49 -41.20 25.75
N GLY A 364 -0.05 -40.96 24.52
CA GLY A 364 -0.50 -41.65 23.32
C GLY A 364 0.62 -42.49 22.69
N GLU A 365 0.25 -43.49 21.89
CA GLU A 365 1.07 -44.59 21.35
C GLU A 365 2.28 -44.19 20.44
N VAL A 366 2.72 -42.91 20.41
CA VAL A 366 3.79 -42.38 19.52
C VAL A 366 5.05 -41.96 20.33
N GLY A 367 5.28 -42.57 21.50
CA GLY A 367 6.25 -42.09 22.49
C GLY A 367 7.71 -41.93 22.01
N ALA A 368 8.21 -42.83 21.14
CA ALA A 368 9.60 -42.75 20.67
C ALA A 368 9.84 -41.63 19.64
N LEU A 369 8.92 -41.48 18.68
CA LEU A 369 8.97 -40.40 17.68
C LEU A 369 8.72 -39.03 18.33
N GLU A 370 7.83 -38.98 19.32
CA GLU A 370 7.56 -37.77 20.09
C GLU A 370 8.76 -37.37 20.97
N ALA A 371 9.44 -38.34 21.61
CA ALA A 371 10.67 -38.09 22.36
C ALA A 371 11.76 -37.49 21.45
N ARG A 372 12.02 -38.10 20.29
CA ARG A 372 12.99 -37.59 19.32
C ARG A 372 12.63 -36.18 18.81
N ALA A 373 11.35 -35.94 18.50
CA ALA A 373 10.91 -34.62 18.05
C ALA A 373 11.04 -33.55 19.15
N ASN A 374 10.86 -33.92 20.42
CA ASN A 374 11.08 -33.00 21.54
C ASN A 374 12.57 -32.68 21.71
N ASP A 375 13.47 -33.66 21.60
CA ASP A 375 14.92 -33.43 21.66
C ASP A 375 15.39 -32.46 20.55
N GLU A 376 14.85 -32.61 19.34
CA GLU A 376 15.15 -31.69 18.23
C GLU A 376 14.61 -30.27 18.47
N LEU A 377 13.44 -30.13 19.09
CA LEU A 377 12.87 -28.83 19.45
C LEU A 377 13.68 -28.13 20.55
N ASP A 378 14.22 -28.88 21.52
CA ASP A 378 15.09 -28.35 22.57
C ASP A 378 16.42 -27.85 21.97
N MET A 379 17.03 -28.63 21.06
CA MET A 379 18.22 -28.19 20.33
C MET A 379 17.93 -26.95 19.46
N LEU A 380 16.78 -26.92 18.78
CA LEU A 380 16.37 -25.79 17.98
C LEU A 380 16.18 -24.52 18.81
N ASP A 381 15.57 -24.61 20.01
CA ASP A 381 15.40 -23.47 20.90
C ASP A 381 16.77 -22.86 21.27
N ALA A 382 17.76 -23.70 21.59
CA ALA A 382 19.12 -23.26 21.86
C ALA A 382 19.76 -22.53 20.66
N VAL A 383 19.67 -23.11 19.46
CA VAL A 383 20.23 -22.55 18.22
C VAL A 383 19.51 -21.25 17.79
N LEU A 384 18.20 -21.19 17.94
CA LEU A 384 17.42 -19.98 17.63
C LEU A 384 17.72 -18.86 18.62
N ARG A 385 17.92 -19.17 19.90
CA ARG A 385 18.32 -18.17 20.91
C ARG A 385 19.73 -17.64 20.63
N SER A 386 20.70 -18.50 20.32
CA SER A 386 22.06 -18.07 19.99
C SER A 386 22.07 -17.22 18.72
N ALA A 387 21.36 -17.63 17.68
CA ALA A 387 21.23 -16.88 16.44
C ALA A 387 20.52 -15.53 16.68
N ALA A 388 19.37 -15.51 17.36
CA ALA A 388 18.63 -14.28 17.66
C ALA A 388 19.44 -13.29 18.51
N LEU A 389 20.25 -13.78 19.46
CA LEU A 389 21.12 -12.95 20.29
C LEU A 389 22.21 -12.23 19.47
N ARG A 390 22.82 -12.91 18.48
CA ARG A 390 23.80 -12.27 17.55
C ARG A 390 23.18 -11.11 16.78
N TYR A 391 21.89 -11.22 16.43
CA TYR A 391 21.14 -10.19 15.71
C TYR A 391 20.33 -9.27 16.65
N ALA A 392 20.54 -9.30 17.97
CA ALA A 392 19.74 -8.57 18.96
C ALA A 392 19.70 -7.04 18.75
N ARG A 393 20.64 -6.48 17.98
CA ARG A 393 20.60 -5.08 17.50
C ARG A 393 19.34 -4.77 16.65
N HIS A 394 18.70 -5.80 16.10
CA HIS A 394 17.49 -5.69 15.30
C HIS A 394 16.25 -6.09 16.11
N ALA A 395 15.20 -5.27 16.03
CA ALA A 395 13.96 -5.46 16.79
C ALA A 395 13.29 -6.82 16.55
N TYR A 396 13.36 -7.37 15.34
CA TYR A 396 12.79 -8.69 15.02
C TYR A 396 13.48 -9.81 15.78
N ALA A 397 14.80 -9.73 15.97
CA ALA A 397 15.60 -10.76 16.62
C ALA A 397 15.50 -10.62 18.14
N SER A 398 15.47 -9.39 18.65
CA SER A 398 15.18 -9.13 20.07
C SER A 398 13.78 -9.60 20.46
N ALA A 399 12.77 -9.39 19.60
CA ALA A 399 11.42 -9.87 19.84
C ALA A 399 11.33 -11.41 19.82
N LEU A 400 12.00 -12.05 18.86
CA LEU A 400 12.09 -13.51 18.84
C LEU A 400 12.80 -14.04 20.09
N TYR A 401 13.95 -13.47 20.47
CA TYR A 401 14.67 -13.86 21.68
C TYR A 401 13.81 -13.73 22.93
N GLN A 402 13.09 -12.62 23.09
CA GLN A 402 12.14 -12.42 24.20
C GLN A 402 10.99 -13.42 24.18
N ALA A 403 10.44 -13.73 23.01
CA ALA A 403 9.39 -14.74 22.88
C ALA A 403 9.89 -16.14 23.24
N LEU A 404 11.13 -16.48 22.88
CA LEU A 404 11.79 -17.74 23.25
C LEU A 404 12.09 -17.81 24.76
N THR A 405 12.54 -16.72 25.39
CA THR A 405 12.92 -16.70 26.82
C THR A 405 11.73 -16.55 27.77
N HIS A 406 10.78 -15.66 27.45
CA HIS A 406 9.70 -15.26 28.35
C HIS A 406 8.31 -15.65 27.83
N GLY A 407 8.21 -16.19 26.61
CA GLY A 407 6.98 -16.73 26.03
C GLY A 407 6.18 -15.81 25.15
N PRO A 408 5.12 -16.33 24.51
CA PRO A 408 4.13 -15.50 23.82
C PRO A 408 3.35 -14.70 24.87
N GLY A 409 3.86 -13.52 25.25
CA GLY A 409 3.06 -12.49 25.93
C GLY A 409 2.03 -11.90 24.96
N GLU A 410 0.91 -11.39 25.49
CA GLU A 410 -0.16 -10.77 24.71
C GLU A 410 0.38 -9.79 23.65
N HIS A 411 0.05 -10.11 22.39
CA HIS A 411 0.21 -9.35 21.15
C HIS A 411 1.06 -8.07 21.19
N VAL A 412 2.30 -8.21 20.76
CA VAL A 412 2.96 -7.18 19.94
C VAL A 412 3.34 -7.85 18.62
N GLU A 413 2.54 -7.65 17.57
CA GLU A 413 3.05 -7.82 16.20
C GLU A 413 4.35 -6.99 16.11
N PRO A 414 5.49 -7.57 15.65
CA PRO A 414 6.68 -6.78 15.45
C PRO A 414 6.37 -5.75 14.38
N THR A 415 6.05 -4.53 14.82
CA THR A 415 5.83 -3.37 13.98
C THR A 415 7.09 -3.16 13.16
N ASP A 416 7.02 -3.61 11.91
CA ASP A 416 7.95 -3.42 10.81
C ASP A 416 8.87 -2.22 11.03
N ARG A 417 10.10 -2.43 11.54
CA ARG A 417 11.11 -1.38 11.80
C ARG A 417 10.57 -0.07 12.42
N ARG A 418 9.42 -0.02 13.09
CA ARG A 418 8.84 1.26 13.55
C ARG A 418 9.26 1.60 14.98
N GLY A 419 9.69 0.69 15.83
CA GLY A 419 10.14 1.08 17.18
C GLY A 419 11.36 2.03 17.20
N GLY A 420 12.46 1.64 16.55
CA GLY A 420 13.68 2.45 16.45
C GLY A 420 13.60 3.52 15.35
N SER A 421 13.04 3.17 14.18
CA SER A 421 12.88 4.13 13.08
C SER A 421 11.73 5.10 13.32
N ALA A 422 10.61 4.72 13.94
CA ALA A 422 9.54 5.67 14.27
C ALA A 422 9.89 6.50 15.51
N ARG A 423 10.68 6.03 16.48
CA ARG A 423 11.26 6.94 17.49
C ARG A 423 12.24 7.91 16.86
N ALA A 424 13.17 7.46 16.02
CA ALA A 424 14.12 8.33 15.32
C ALA A 424 13.41 9.28 14.32
N PHE A 425 12.36 8.82 13.64
CA PHE A 425 11.54 9.60 12.72
C PHE A 425 10.61 10.55 13.46
N LEU A 426 10.03 10.16 14.60
CA LEU A 426 9.28 11.04 15.48
C LEU A 426 10.20 12.09 16.08
N LEU A 427 11.39 11.71 16.56
CA LEU A 427 12.41 12.65 17.06
C LEU A 427 12.90 13.57 15.94
N LEU A 428 13.08 13.06 14.72
CA LEU A 428 13.44 13.88 13.56
C LEU A 428 12.28 14.81 13.17
N GLN A 429 11.04 14.34 13.16
CA GLN A 429 9.87 15.16 12.88
C GLN A 429 9.66 16.24 13.96
N VAL A 430 9.81 15.88 15.23
CA VAL A 430 9.75 16.81 16.36
C VAL A 430 10.92 17.78 16.27
N GLY A 431 12.13 17.31 15.99
CA GLY A 431 13.33 18.13 15.86
C GLY A 431 13.25 19.14 14.71
N VAL A 432 12.76 18.72 13.52
CA VAL A 432 12.51 19.62 12.38
C VAL A 432 11.39 20.61 12.70
N ARG A 433 10.31 20.18 13.37
CA ARG A 433 9.23 21.09 13.82
C ARG A 433 9.71 22.08 14.88
N LEU A 434 10.59 21.66 15.78
CA LEU A 434 11.18 22.52 16.80
C LEU A 434 12.16 23.52 16.16
N LEU A 435 13.01 23.06 15.24
CA LEU A 435 13.93 23.91 14.49
C LEU A 435 13.16 24.98 13.69
N THR A 436 12.13 24.58 12.95
CA THR A 436 11.29 25.51 12.18
C THR A 436 10.50 26.45 13.09
N PHE A 437 10.06 26.00 14.27
CA PHE A 437 9.46 26.87 15.28
C PHE A 437 10.45 27.91 15.80
N VAL A 438 11.67 27.52 16.14
CA VAL A 438 12.73 28.45 16.61
C VAL A 438 13.07 29.47 15.52
N LEU A 439 13.25 29.03 14.27
CA LEU A 439 13.53 29.93 13.15
C LEU A 439 12.37 30.90 12.88
N ASN A 440 11.12 30.43 12.96
CA ASN A 440 9.94 31.30 12.90
C ASN A 440 9.86 32.25 14.11
N GLN A 441 10.38 31.86 15.27
CA GLN A 441 10.41 32.73 16.44
C GLN A 441 11.36 33.91 16.28
N VAL A 442 12.52 33.66 15.66
CA VAL A 442 13.46 34.72 15.29
C VAL A 442 12.79 35.70 14.32
N LEU A 443 12.09 35.17 13.31
CA LEU A 443 11.34 35.98 12.33
C LEU A 443 10.31 36.91 13.00
N VAL A 444 9.50 36.37 13.92
CA VAL A 444 8.45 37.15 14.60
C VAL A 444 9.05 38.29 15.44
N ARG A 445 10.26 38.12 15.98
CA ARG A 445 10.94 39.15 16.77
C ARG A 445 11.61 40.25 15.93
N THR A 446 11.95 39.96 14.68
CA THR A 446 12.59 40.95 13.79
C THR A 446 11.58 41.76 12.98
N VAL A 447 10.41 41.21 12.69
CA VAL A 447 9.43 41.80 11.76
C VAL A 447 8.32 42.58 12.48
N SER A 448 7.75 43.60 11.81
CA SER A 448 6.58 44.35 12.31
C SER A 448 5.26 43.66 11.93
N PRO A 449 4.18 43.85 12.71
CA PRO A 449 2.88 43.23 12.40
C PRO A 449 2.35 43.54 10.99
N ALA A 450 2.57 44.75 10.48
CA ALA A 450 2.12 45.15 9.14
C ALA A 450 2.85 44.41 8.01
N VAL A 451 4.18 44.25 8.13
CA VAL A 451 4.98 43.46 7.17
C VAL A 451 4.53 42.00 7.19
N PHE A 452 4.35 41.45 8.39
CA PHE A 452 3.95 40.06 8.55
C PHE A 452 2.55 39.78 7.98
N GLY A 453 1.61 40.72 8.14
CA GLY A 453 0.27 40.65 7.53
C GLY A 453 0.33 40.75 6.01
N ALA A 454 1.11 41.69 5.47
CA ALA A 454 1.29 41.83 4.02
C ALA A 454 1.86 40.54 3.39
N ALA A 455 2.90 39.95 3.99
CA ALA A 455 3.51 38.74 3.44
C ALA A 455 2.66 37.47 3.67
N ASN A 456 2.27 37.19 4.92
CA ASN A 456 1.67 35.90 5.29
C ASN A 456 0.14 35.83 5.14
N VAL A 457 -0.54 36.95 4.90
CA VAL A 457 -1.97 36.97 4.58
C VAL A 457 -2.18 37.34 3.12
N GLN A 458 -1.72 38.52 2.69
CA GLN A 458 -2.06 39.02 1.34
C GLN A 458 -1.31 38.26 0.24
N LEU A 459 0.03 38.22 0.30
CA LEU A 459 0.83 37.57 -0.75
C LEU A 459 0.71 36.04 -0.70
N GLU A 460 0.61 35.45 0.49
CA GLU A 460 0.34 34.01 0.63
C GLU A 460 -1.06 33.63 0.09
N LEU A 461 -2.06 34.51 0.17
CA LEU A 461 -3.37 34.28 -0.46
C LEU A 461 -3.25 34.23 -1.99
N VAL A 462 -2.53 35.17 -2.60
CA VAL A 462 -2.24 35.16 -4.06
C VAL A 462 -1.58 33.84 -4.45
N LEU A 463 -0.58 33.42 -3.69
CA LEU A 463 0.13 32.16 -3.91
C LEU A 463 -0.78 30.94 -3.77
N SER A 464 -1.60 30.86 -2.71
CA SER A 464 -2.55 29.77 -2.49
C SER A 464 -3.51 29.63 -3.68
N ILE A 465 -4.05 30.76 -4.18
CA ILE A 465 -4.94 30.76 -5.34
C ILE A 465 -4.23 30.20 -6.58
N VAL A 466 -3.03 30.70 -6.88
CA VAL A 466 -2.25 30.25 -8.06
C VAL A 466 -1.93 28.76 -7.98
N LEU A 467 -1.37 28.30 -6.86
CA LEU A 467 -0.95 26.90 -6.71
C LEU A 467 -2.14 25.94 -6.70
N SER A 468 -3.21 26.24 -5.94
CA SER A 468 -4.36 25.34 -5.86
C SER A 468 -5.10 25.22 -7.20
N LEU A 469 -5.27 26.32 -7.93
CA LEU A 469 -5.94 26.30 -9.24
C LEU A 469 -5.08 25.61 -10.31
N ALA A 470 -3.76 25.79 -10.27
CA ALA A 470 -2.86 25.18 -11.26
C ALA A 470 -2.65 23.67 -11.04
N ARG A 471 -2.55 23.23 -9.78
CA ARG A 471 -1.99 21.92 -9.43
C ARG A 471 -2.98 20.91 -8.89
N ASP A 472 -3.84 21.31 -7.94
CA ASP A 472 -4.50 20.34 -7.05
C ASP A 472 -5.42 19.36 -7.82
N GLY A 473 -6.14 19.87 -8.83
CA GLY A 473 -6.98 19.05 -9.70
C GLY A 473 -6.17 18.04 -10.53
N VAL A 474 -5.06 18.46 -11.14
CA VAL A 474 -4.17 17.60 -11.95
C VAL A 474 -3.49 16.54 -11.10
N ARG A 475 -2.93 16.93 -9.95
CA ARG A 475 -2.26 16.02 -9.03
C ARG A 475 -3.20 14.93 -8.51
N ALA A 476 -4.46 15.28 -8.24
CA ALA A 476 -5.48 14.29 -7.85
C ALA A 476 -5.72 13.23 -8.94
N VAL A 477 -5.67 13.61 -10.22
CA VAL A 477 -5.81 12.68 -11.34
C VAL A 477 -4.58 11.77 -11.47
N VAL A 478 -3.37 12.36 -11.43
CA VAL A 478 -2.11 11.61 -11.55
C VAL A 478 -1.98 10.55 -10.45
N VAL A 479 -2.33 10.89 -9.20
CA VAL A 479 -2.31 9.93 -8.08
C VAL A 479 -3.32 8.80 -8.29
N ARG A 480 -4.53 9.10 -8.76
CA ARG A 480 -5.56 8.07 -9.06
C ARG A 480 -5.13 7.13 -10.19
N ARG A 481 -4.36 7.62 -11.15
CA ARG A 481 -3.84 6.84 -12.28
C ARG A 481 -2.39 6.38 -12.09
N GLN A 482 -1.91 6.26 -10.85
CA GLN A 482 -0.55 5.81 -10.54
C GLN A 482 -0.14 4.49 -11.23
N ALA A 483 -1.07 3.54 -11.40
CA ALA A 483 -0.78 2.28 -12.08
C ALA A 483 -0.42 2.48 -13.56
N ALA A 484 -1.00 3.49 -14.20
CA ALA A 484 -0.73 3.83 -15.60
C ALA A 484 0.65 4.49 -15.79
N LEU A 485 1.35 4.87 -14.71
CA LEU A 485 2.76 5.28 -14.74
C LEU A 485 3.72 4.09 -14.88
N ARG A 486 3.24 2.85 -14.81
CA ARG A 486 4.04 1.64 -15.05
C ARG A 486 3.89 1.10 -16.48
N ALA A 487 2.91 1.60 -17.24
CA ALA A 487 2.63 1.17 -18.60
C ALA A 487 3.21 2.16 -19.64
N PRO A 488 4.08 1.72 -20.59
CA PRO A 488 4.80 2.62 -21.49
C PRO A 488 3.91 3.56 -22.34
N ALA A 489 2.73 3.07 -22.76
CA ALA A 489 1.81 3.83 -23.60
C ALA A 489 1.17 5.02 -22.87
N THR A 490 0.75 4.83 -21.62
CA THR A 490 0.03 5.84 -20.82
C THR A 490 0.96 6.77 -20.03
N VAL A 491 2.20 6.35 -19.77
CA VAL A 491 3.23 7.18 -19.12
C VAL A 491 3.47 8.50 -19.87
N ARG A 492 3.43 8.48 -21.21
CA ARG A 492 3.67 9.67 -22.03
C ARG A 492 2.56 10.73 -21.91
N ALA A 493 1.30 10.31 -21.93
CA ALA A 493 0.17 11.22 -21.76
C ALA A 493 0.11 11.79 -20.33
N LEU A 494 0.36 10.97 -19.31
CA LEU A 494 0.45 11.44 -17.91
C LEU A 494 1.62 12.41 -17.69
N HIS A 495 2.73 12.22 -18.40
CA HIS A 495 3.85 13.15 -18.41
C HIS A 495 3.44 14.52 -18.97
N ASN A 496 2.77 14.56 -20.13
CA ASN A 496 2.26 15.82 -20.69
C ASN A 496 1.22 16.49 -19.77
N LEU A 497 0.36 15.69 -19.13
CA LEU A 497 -0.59 16.18 -18.14
C LEU A 497 0.10 16.79 -16.92
N ALA A 498 1.23 16.24 -16.47
CA ALA A 498 2.01 16.77 -15.35
C ALA A 498 2.73 18.10 -15.63
N LEU A 499 2.88 18.47 -16.90
CA LEU A 499 3.40 19.77 -17.33
C LEU A 499 2.30 20.86 -17.37
N LEU A 500 1.03 20.47 -17.42
CA LEU A 500 -0.10 21.41 -17.45
C LEU A 500 -0.09 22.41 -16.28
N PRO A 501 0.19 22.01 -15.02
CA PRO A 501 0.31 22.95 -13.91
C PRO A 501 1.40 24.01 -14.10
N VAL A 502 2.49 23.71 -14.81
CA VAL A 502 3.58 24.67 -15.06
C VAL A 502 3.09 25.79 -15.99
N PHE A 503 2.48 25.42 -17.12
CA PHE A 503 1.96 26.39 -18.09
C PHE A 503 0.78 27.18 -17.54
N CYS A 504 -0.24 26.49 -17.00
CA CYS A 504 -1.39 27.15 -16.39
C CYS A 504 -0.98 28.01 -15.20
N GLY A 505 0.00 27.56 -14.40
CA GLY A 505 0.53 28.29 -13.27
C GLY A 505 1.17 29.61 -13.63
N GLY A 506 1.92 29.69 -14.73
CA GLY A 506 2.50 30.96 -15.20
C GLY A 506 1.44 31.97 -15.62
N VAL A 507 0.45 31.52 -16.39
CA VAL A 507 -0.69 32.38 -16.79
C VAL A 507 -1.49 32.82 -15.57
N LEU A 508 -1.77 31.90 -14.64
CA LEU A 508 -2.48 32.20 -13.40
C LEU A 508 -1.68 33.14 -12.49
N ALA A 509 -0.36 32.97 -12.37
CA ALA A 509 0.49 33.86 -11.58
C ALA A 509 0.42 35.31 -12.09
N ALA A 510 0.48 35.50 -13.41
CA ALA A 510 0.33 36.81 -14.02
C ALA A 510 -1.09 37.36 -13.86
N ALA A 511 -2.12 36.57 -14.15
CA ALA A 511 -3.52 37.01 -14.11
C ALA A 511 -3.98 37.33 -12.67
N VAL A 512 -3.74 36.41 -11.72
CA VAL A 512 -4.09 36.59 -10.31
C VAL A 512 -3.24 37.69 -9.68
N GLY A 513 -1.95 37.76 -10.00
CA GLY A 513 -1.07 38.85 -9.53
C GLY A 513 -1.54 40.23 -10.00
N ALA A 514 -1.89 40.36 -11.28
CA ALA A 514 -2.42 41.60 -11.84
C ALA A 514 -3.80 41.95 -11.24
N ALA A 515 -4.70 40.98 -11.11
CA ALA A 515 -6.00 41.18 -10.49
C ALA A 515 -5.88 41.59 -9.01
N TYR A 516 -4.93 40.99 -8.28
CA TYR A 516 -4.65 41.35 -6.89
C TYR A 516 -4.17 42.80 -6.79
N LEU A 517 -3.17 43.18 -7.58
CA LEU A 517 -2.62 44.53 -7.59
C LEU A 517 -3.67 45.59 -7.94
N ARG A 518 -4.60 45.28 -8.85
CA ARG A 518 -5.62 46.21 -9.35
C ARG A 518 -6.86 46.31 -8.46
N TYR A 519 -7.30 45.21 -7.83
CA TYR A 519 -8.62 45.13 -7.18
C TYR A 519 -8.61 44.69 -5.71
N MET A 520 -7.51 44.10 -5.22
CA MET A 520 -7.49 43.51 -3.87
C MET A 520 -6.46 44.15 -2.93
N ALA A 521 -5.30 44.59 -3.45
CA ALA A 521 -4.25 45.19 -2.65
C ALA A 521 -4.76 46.43 -1.88
N PRO A 522 -4.62 46.48 -0.54
CA PRO A 522 -5.09 47.61 0.25
C PRO A 522 -4.38 48.92 -0.15
N PRO A 523 -5.06 50.08 -0.16
CA PRO A 523 -4.43 51.37 -0.46
C PRO A 523 -3.23 51.69 0.45
N ALA A 524 -3.32 51.29 1.73
CA ALA A 524 -2.23 51.44 2.68
C ALA A 524 -0.97 50.64 2.29
N LEU A 525 -1.15 49.45 1.70
CA LEU A 525 -0.04 48.63 1.22
C LEU A 525 0.63 49.25 0.00
N TRP A 526 -0.15 49.86 -0.90
CA TRP A 526 0.37 50.63 -2.02
C TRP A 526 1.16 51.86 -1.56
N ALA A 527 0.60 52.64 -0.62
CA ALA A 527 1.25 53.84 -0.11
C ALA A 527 2.59 53.54 0.59
N GLN A 528 2.65 52.47 1.39
CA GLN A 528 3.84 52.12 2.17
C GLN A 528 4.83 51.25 1.39
N GLY A 529 4.36 50.42 0.46
CA GLY A 529 5.18 49.50 -0.33
C GLY A 529 5.72 50.09 -1.64
N GLY A 530 4.97 51.00 -2.27
CA GLY A 530 5.31 51.57 -3.57
C GLY A 530 5.63 50.51 -4.62
N SER A 531 6.73 50.68 -5.35
CA SER A 531 7.14 49.76 -6.42
C SER A 531 7.66 48.40 -5.90
N ALA A 532 7.97 48.26 -4.60
CA ALA A 532 8.32 46.95 -4.03
C ALA A 532 7.13 45.98 -4.06
N LEU A 533 5.89 46.47 -3.99
CA LEU A 533 4.70 45.62 -3.98
C LEU A 533 4.54 44.79 -5.27
N PRO A 534 4.51 45.37 -6.49
CA PRO A 534 4.42 44.59 -7.72
C PRO A 534 5.63 43.68 -7.93
N VAL A 535 6.83 44.11 -7.53
CA VAL A 535 8.04 43.26 -7.58
C VAL A 535 7.90 42.07 -6.64
N SER A 536 7.41 42.26 -5.41
CA SER A 536 7.14 41.17 -4.47
C SER A 536 6.07 40.21 -4.98
N VAL A 537 4.99 40.71 -5.61
CA VAL A 537 3.96 39.85 -6.24
C VAL A 537 4.59 39.02 -7.37
N ALA A 538 5.42 39.62 -8.21
CA ALA A 538 6.13 38.91 -9.29
C ALA A 538 7.08 37.84 -8.75
N LEU A 539 7.82 38.13 -7.67
CA LEU A 539 8.70 37.17 -7.00
C LEU A 539 7.93 36.02 -6.33
N TYR A 540 6.76 36.28 -5.75
CA TYR A 540 5.86 35.23 -5.26
C TYR A 540 5.36 34.36 -6.43
N GLY A 541 5.01 34.97 -7.56
CA GLY A 541 4.68 34.26 -8.80
C GLY A 541 5.83 33.40 -9.33
N LEU A 542 7.06 33.91 -9.31
CA LEU A 542 8.26 33.16 -9.65
C LEU A 542 8.50 31.98 -8.69
N GLY A 543 8.30 32.18 -7.38
CA GLY A 543 8.34 31.10 -6.40
C GLY A 543 7.28 30.03 -6.65
N ALA A 544 6.08 30.43 -7.05
CA ALA A 544 5.02 29.50 -7.46
C ALA A 544 5.42 28.70 -8.70
N LEU A 545 6.01 29.37 -9.71
CA LEU A 545 6.51 28.73 -10.93
C LEU A 545 7.58 27.67 -10.61
N PHE A 546 8.58 27.99 -9.79
CA PHE A 546 9.59 26.99 -9.40
C PHE A 546 8.97 25.81 -8.65
N GLU A 547 8.00 26.04 -7.77
CA GLU A 547 7.30 24.94 -7.10
C GLU A 547 6.53 24.07 -8.11
N LEU A 548 5.87 24.68 -9.10
CA LEU A 548 5.13 23.97 -10.13
C LEU A 548 6.04 23.21 -11.10
N MET A 549 7.25 23.71 -11.37
CA MET A 549 8.28 23.00 -12.12
C MET A 549 8.71 21.69 -11.43
N ALA A 550 8.39 21.49 -10.16
CA ALA A 550 8.62 20.23 -9.47
C ALA A 550 7.49 19.20 -9.70
N GLU A 551 6.33 19.56 -10.27
CA GLU A 551 5.22 18.63 -10.54
C GLU A 551 5.55 17.50 -11.53
N PRO A 552 6.24 17.75 -12.65
CA PRO A 552 6.65 16.68 -13.55
C PRO A 552 7.61 15.71 -12.85
N LEU A 553 8.49 16.23 -11.98
CA LEU A 553 9.41 15.41 -11.18
C LEU A 553 8.66 14.58 -10.13
N HIS A 554 7.64 15.15 -9.48
CA HIS A 554 6.74 14.41 -8.59
C HIS A 554 6.04 13.25 -9.31
N THR A 555 5.56 13.49 -10.53
CA THR A 555 4.87 12.46 -11.33
C THR A 555 5.82 11.32 -11.71
N ARG A 556 7.08 11.63 -12.06
CA ARG A 556 8.11 10.62 -12.30
C ARG A 556 8.48 9.86 -11.03
N ALA A 557 8.67 10.58 -9.92
CA ALA A 557 8.96 9.98 -8.62
C ALA A 557 7.83 9.07 -8.12
N LEU A 558 6.57 9.37 -8.45
CA LEU A 558 5.41 8.55 -8.08
C LEU A 558 5.45 7.15 -8.70
N GLY A 559 6.12 6.98 -9.85
CA GLY A 559 6.38 5.67 -10.45
C GLY A 559 7.47 4.85 -9.74
N LEU A 560 8.22 5.45 -8.80
CA LEU A 560 9.35 4.84 -8.11
C LEU A 560 8.98 4.44 -6.66
N PRO A 561 9.58 3.36 -6.12
CA PRO A 561 9.35 2.96 -4.73
C PRO A 561 9.86 4.00 -3.72
N GLN A 562 10.75 4.92 -4.12
CA GLN A 562 11.32 5.97 -3.26
C GLN A 562 10.51 7.28 -3.25
N TYR A 563 9.31 7.33 -3.85
CA TYR A 563 8.45 8.53 -3.91
C TYR A 563 8.35 9.29 -2.59
N VAL A 564 8.08 8.57 -1.49
CA VAL A 564 7.89 9.17 -0.16
C VAL A 564 9.16 9.89 0.30
N ARG A 565 10.35 9.33 0.04
CA ARG A 565 11.62 9.97 0.39
C ARG A 565 11.86 11.24 -0.41
N VAL A 566 11.59 11.21 -1.72
CA VAL A 566 11.73 12.38 -2.59
C VAL A 566 10.78 13.50 -2.14
N ARG A 567 9.52 13.18 -1.89
CA ARG A 567 8.51 14.14 -1.41
C ARG A 567 8.91 14.80 -0.09
N ILE A 568 9.29 13.99 0.91
CA ILE A 568 9.73 14.51 2.21
C ILE A 568 10.98 15.39 2.05
N GLY A 569 11.93 14.97 1.21
CA GLY A 569 13.14 15.74 0.93
C GLY A 569 12.83 17.13 0.37
N MET A 570 11.91 17.22 -0.59
CA MET A 570 11.49 18.49 -1.19
C MET A 570 10.78 19.41 -0.19
N GLU A 571 9.83 18.88 0.57
CA GLU A 571 9.06 19.64 1.56
C GLU A 571 9.99 20.15 2.67
N ALA A 572 10.86 19.29 3.22
CA ALA A 572 11.80 19.66 4.28
C ALA A 572 12.88 20.63 3.78
N GLY A 573 13.47 20.36 2.61
CA GLY A 573 14.48 21.22 2.00
C GLY A 573 13.96 22.62 1.68
N GLY A 574 12.75 22.69 1.10
CA GLY A 574 12.08 23.97 0.82
C GLY A 574 11.84 24.79 2.10
N VAL A 575 11.23 24.17 3.11
CA VAL A 575 10.93 24.86 4.38
C VAL A 575 12.21 25.34 5.07
N LEU A 576 13.27 24.53 5.08
CA LEU A 576 14.54 24.90 5.67
C LEU A 576 15.18 26.08 4.94
N VAL A 577 15.25 26.04 3.60
CA VAL A 577 15.82 27.15 2.80
C VAL A 577 15.01 28.42 2.98
N ARG A 578 13.66 28.35 2.94
CA ARG A 578 12.79 29.51 3.20
C ARG A 578 13.09 30.12 4.56
N ALA A 579 13.21 29.31 5.60
CA ALA A 579 13.44 29.78 6.97
C ALA A 579 14.82 30.43 7.12
N LEU A 580 15.87 29.82 6.56
CA LEU A 580 17.24 30.36 6.59
C LEU A 580 17.34 31.67 5.81
N VAL A 581 16.79 31.74 4.60
CA VAL A 581 16.82 32.96 3.77
C VAL A 581 16.02 34.08 4.44
N HIS A 582 14.85 33.81 5.03
CA HIS A 582 14.10 34.81 5.80
C HIS A 582 14.93 35.37 6.96
N VAL A 583 15.48 34.49 7.81
CA VAL A 583 16.23 34.92 9.00
C VAL A 583 17.47 35.72 8.60
N LEU A 584 18.18 35.30 7.54
CA LEU A 584 19.36 35.99 7.04
C LEU A 584 19.02 37.36 6.45
N LEU A 585 18.09 37.44 5.50
CA LEU A 585 17.76 38.69 4.81
C LEU A 585 17.13 39.74 5.74
N LEU A 586 16.44 39.31 6.79
CA LEU A 586 15.83 40.19 7.78
C LEU A 586 16.78 40.59 8.92
N GLN A 587 18.05 40.17 8.91
CA GLN A 587 19.05 40.75 9.80
C GLN A 587 19.30 42.23 9.46
N PRO A 588 19.48 43.13 10.44
CA PRO A 588 19.68 44.55 10.20
C PRO A 588 20.80 44.86 9.19
N VAL A 589 21.90 44.10 9.25
CA VAL A 589 23.05 44.25 8.34
C VAL A 589 22.67 43.92 6.89
N CYS A 590 21.98 42.80 6.68
CA CYS A 590 21.54 42.37 5.35
C CYS A 590 20.43 43.28 4.80
N LEU A 591 19.51 43.74 5.64
CA LEU A 591 18.47 44.68 5.24
C LEU A 591 19.07 46.05 4.86
N ALA A 592 20.07 46.52 5.60
CA ALA A 592 20.81 47.74 5.26
C ALA A 592 21.62 47.59 3.96
N TRP A 593 22.18 46.40 3.71
CA TRP A 593 22.84 46.09 2.44
C TRP A 593 21.85 46.08 1.28
N LEU A 594 20.69 45.44 1.45
CA LEU A 594 19.61 45.38 0.46
C LEU A 594 19.08 46.77 0.14
N ARG A 595 18.92 47.62 1.16
CA ARG A 595 18.52 49.03 0.98
C ARG A 595 19.55 49.83 0.20
N ARG A 596 20.84 49.65 0.46
CA ARG A 596 21.92 50.38 -0.24
C ARG A 596 22.02 50.00 -1.71
N HIS A 597 22.00 48.71 -2.02
CA HIS A 597 22.21 48.23 -3.39
C HIS A 597 20.90 48.12 -4.18
N GLY A 598 19.80 47.80 -3.52
CA GLY A 598 18.48 47.65 -4.14
C GLY A 598 17.84 48.98 -4.53
N ALA A 599 18.20 50.09 -3.85
CA ALA A 599 17.64 51.40 -4.16
C ALA A 599 17.97 51.87 -5.59
N ALA A 600 19.03 51.35 -6.19
CA ALA A 600 19.37 51.59 -7.60
C ALA A 600 18.39 50.93 -8.58
N TRP A 601 17.68 49.88 -8.17
CA TRP A 601 16.84 49.04 -9.04
C TRP A 601 15.35 49.22 -8.78
N VAL A 602 14.98 49.56 -7.53
CA VAL A 602 13.57 49.66 -7.12
C VAL A 602 13.39 50.94 -6.31
N ALA A 603 12.69 51.91 -6.90
CA ALA A 603 12.36 53.18 -6.25
C ALA A 603 11.25 52.98 -5.22
N VAL A 604 11.61 52.91 -3.94
CA VAL A 604 10.67 52.62 -2.85
C VAL A 604 10.47 53.82 -1.92
N PRO A 605 9.28 53.95 -1.29
CA PRO A 605 9.06 54.92 -0.24
C PRO A 605 10.03 54.72 0.94
N PRO A 606 10.34 55.78 1.70
CA PRO A 606 11.13 55.64 2.93
C PRO A 606 10.36 54.79 3.95
N GLY A 607 10.99 53.73 4.44
CA GLY A 607 10.41 52.86 5.45
C GLY A 607 10.99 51.45 5.43
N GLU A 608 10.68 50.68 6.47
CA GLU A 608 11.14 49.29 6.60
C GLU A 608 10.28 48.31 5.78
N LEU A 609 9.01 48.65 5.50
CA LEU A 609 8.05 47.76 4.85
C LEU A 609 8.48 47.31 3.44
N PRO A 610 8.91 48.19 2.51
CA PRO A 610 9.27 47.78 1.15
C PRO A 610 10.38 46.74 1.12
N TRP A 611 11.45 46.98 1.89
CA TRP A 611 12.62 46.11 1.95
C TRP A 611 12.32 44.78 2.64
N ALA A 612 11.55 44.82 3.73
CA ALA A 612 11.13 43.59 4.39
C ALA A 612 10.19 42.77 3.48
N LEU A 613 9.28 43.41 2.75
CA LEU A 613 8.39 42.74 1.80
C LEU A 613 9.16 42.07 0.65
N LEU A 614 10.23 42.70 0.15
CA LEU A 614 11.14 42.09 -0.84
C LEU A 614 11.91 40.91 -0.25
N ALA A 615 12.40 41.03 0.99
CA ALA A 615 13.07 39.91 1.67
C ALA A 615 12.15 38.69 1.83
N PHE A 616 10.88 38.90 2.20
CA PHE A 616 9.86 37.85 2.25
C PHE A 616 9.62 37.22 0.86
N ALA A 617 9.56 38.03 -0.18
CA ALA A 617 9.34 37.56 -1.55
C ALA A 617 10.53 36.77 -2.10
N LEU A 618 11.77 37.21 -1.84
CA LEU A 618 12.99 36.47 -2.18
C LEU A 618 13.06 35.13 -1.45
N ALA A 619 12.73 35.11 -0.17
CA ALA A 619 12.69 33.86 0.59
C ALA A 619 11.61 32.90 0.11
N ARG A 620 10.48 33.42 -0.41
CA ARG A 620 9.45 32.60 -1.07
C ARG A 620 9.89 32.09 -2.44
N ALA A 621 10.62 32.88 -3.23
CA ALA A 621 11.24 32.41 -4.46
C ALA A 621 12.27 31.31 -4.19
N ALA A 622 13.10 31.49 -3.17
CA ALA A 622 14.09 30.52 -2.71
C ALA A 622 13.45 29.20 -2.24
N TYR A 623 12.28 29.26 -1.58
CA TYR A 623 11.50 28.06 -1.25
C TYR A 623 11.19 27.23 -2.50
N GLY A 624 10.58 27.85 -3.52
CA GLY A 624 10.19 27.16 -4.74
C GLY A 624 11.41 26.59 -5.48
N ALA A 625 12.48 27.39 -5.58
CA ALA A 625 13.74 26.96 -6.19
C ALA A 625 14.37 25.77 -5.45
N ALA A 626 14.32 25.75 -4.11
CA ALA A 626 14.81 24.64 -3.31
C ALA A 626 13.97 23.38 -3.49
N CYS A 627 12.63 23.49 -3.53
CA CYS A 627 11.77 22.33 -3.83
C CYS A 627 12.13 21.71 -5.20
N PHE A 628 12.28 22.54 -6.24
CA PHE A 628 12.68 22.09 -7.57
C PHE A 628 14.11 21.51 -7.60
N GLY A 629 15.07 22.18 -6.97
CA GLY A 629 16.47 21.76 -6.93
C GLY A 629 16.68 20.45 -6.19
N VAL A 630 16.06 20.28 -5.01
CA VAL A 630 16.11 19.03 -4.25
C VAL A 630 15.45 17.88 -5.03
N ALA A 631 14.29 18.12 -5.64
CA ALA A 631 13.63 17.14 -6.51
C ALA A 631 14.55 16.70 -7.65
N SER A 632 15.18 17.66 -8.32
CA SER A 632 16.08 17.44 -9.45
C SER A 632 17.29 16.61 -9.04
N VAL A 633 17.98 16.98 -7.95
CA VAL A 633 19.17 16.25 -7.46
C VAL A 633 18.81 14.84 -7.02
N MET A 634 17.73 14.66 -6.24
CA MET A 634 17.33 13.35 -5.77
C MET A 634 16.88 12.45 -6.93
N LEU A 635 16.09 12.97 -7.87
CA LEU A 635 15.64 12.18 -9.02
C LEU A 635 16.79 11.87 -9.99
N ALA A 636 17.73 12.80 -10.19
CA ALA A 636 18.92 12.55 -11.00
C ALA A 636 19.79 11.43 -10.41
N ARG A 637 19.92 11.37 -9.08
CA ARG A 637 20.63 10.28 -8.38
C ARG A 637 19.92 8.93 -8.46
N LEU A 638 18.59 8.92 -8.50
CA LEU A 638 17.79 7.70 -8.60
C LEU A 638 17.61 7.21 -10.04
N THR A 639 17.73 8.10 -11.02
CA THR A 639 17.53 7.81 -12.45
C THR A 639 18.71 8.35 -13.26
N SER A 640 18.57 9.51 -13.89
CA SER A 640 19.66 10.21 -14.58
C SER A 640 19.33 11.70 -14.77
N VAL A 641 20.35 12.52 -15.01
CA VAL A 641 20.17 13.95 -15.35
C VAL A 641 19.32 14.12 -16.62
N ARG A 642 19.50 13.23 -17.62
CA ARG A 642 18.69 13.24 -18.84
C ARG A 642 17.21 13.03 -18.57
N CYS A 643 16.87 12.17 -17.59
CA CYS A 643 15.49 11.95 -17.17
C CYS A 643 14.86 13.22 -16.59
N VAL A 644 15.60 13.96 -15.75
CA VAL A 644 15.15 15.22 -15.16
C VAL A 644 14.93 16.30 -16.23
N VAL A 645 15.86 16.42 -17.18
CA VAL A 645 15.70 17.37 -18.31
C VAL A 645 14.50 16.97 -19.17
N ALA A 646 14.39 15.68 -19.52
CA ALA A 646 13.25 15.17 -20.30
C ALA A 646 11.92 15.30 -19.56
N ALA A 647 11.91 15.31 -18.22
CA ALA A 647 10.73 15.52 -17.40
C ALA A 647 10.13 16.93 -17.60
N GLN A 648 10.95 17.91 -18.00
CA GLN A 648 10.54 19.30 -18.19
C GLN A 648 10.09 19.64 -19.61
N CYS A 649 10.29 18.74 -20.56
CA CYS A 649 9.93 18.97 -21.95
C CYS A 649 8.66 18.19 -22.34
N PRO A 650 7.70 18.82 -23.05
CA PRO A 650 6.53 18.11 -23.55
C PRO A 650 6.92 17.07 -24.60
N ARG A 651 6.18 15.97 -24.63
CA ARG A 651 6.30 14.90 -25.63
C ARG A 651 5.32 15.19 -26.77
N CYS A 652 5.81 15.82 -27.84
CA CYS A 652 4.99 16.30 -28.97
C CYS A 652 4.27 15.18 -29.75
N ASP A 653 4.71 13.93 -29.60
CA ASP A 653 4.14 12.73 -30.21
C ASP A 653 2.86 12.23 -29.51
N THR A 654 2.44 12.87 -28.41
CA THR A 654 1.31 12.40 -27.60
C THR A 654 0.36 13.52 -27.21
N PRO A 655 -0.97 13.29 -27.26
CA PRO A 655 -1.95 14.29 -26.85
C PRO A 655 -1.87 14.56 -25.35
N LEU A 656 -2.30 15.77 -24.93
CA LEU A 656 -2.37 16.16 -23.52
C LEU A 656 -3.29 15.25 -22.68
N PHE A 657 -4.35 14.73 -23.30
CA PHE A 657 -5.28 13.78 -22.68
C PHE A 657 -5.34 12.52 -23.54
N ASP A 658 -5.06 11.36 -22.95
CA ASP A 658 -5.16 10.06 -23.61
C ASP A 658 -6.61 9.64 -23.87
N THR A 659 -7.53 10.04 -22.98
CA THR A 659 -8.93 9.57 -22.93
C THR A 659 -9.89 10.70 -22.58
N ARG A 660 -11.15 10.57 -23.05
CA ARG A 660 -12.25 11.48 -22.64
C ARG A 660 -12.50 11.43 -21.14
N GLU A 661 -12.32 10.26 -20.53
CA GLU A 661 -12.45 10.05 -19.08
C GLU A 661 -11.41 10.85 -18.30
N THR A 662 -10.14 10.86 -18.72
CA THR A 662 -9.10 11.65 -18.04
C THR A 662 -9.40 13.14 -18.10
N ARG A 663 -9.90 13.63 -19.23
CA ARG A 663 -10.35 15.03 -19.36
C ARG A 663 -11.53 15.35 -18.44
N ALA A 664 -12.52 14.45 -18.37
CA ALA A 664 -13.66 14.60 -17.47
C ALA A 664 -13.22 14.59 -16.00
N LEU A 665 -12.31 13.69 -15.64
CA LEU A 665 -11.77 13.57 -14.29
C LEU A 665 -11.00 14.84 -13.89
N VAL A 666 -10.14 15.37 -14.76
CA VAL A 666 -9.43 16.64 -14.52
C VAL A 666 -10.42 17.79 -14.32
N ARG A 667 -11.48 17.89 -15.14
CA ARG A 667 -12.53 18.92 -14.95
C ARG A 667 -13.19 18.82 -13.58
N VAL A 668 -13.59 17.61 -13.18
CA VAL A 668 -14.28 17.39 -11.90
C VAL A 668 -13.34 17.65 -10.73
N THR A 669 -12.11 17.14 -10.75
CA THR A 669 -11.16 17.34 -9.64
C THR A 669 -10.69 18.79 -9.54
N THR A 670 -10.54 19.50 -10.66
CA THR A 670 -10.25 20.94 -10.64
C THR A 670 -11.43 21.75 -10.10
N ALA A 671 -12.68 21.42 -10.46
CA ALA A 671 -13.86 22.07 -9.87
C ALA A 671 -13.94 21.84 -8.35
N GLN A 672 -13.59 20.63 -7.88
CA GLN A 672 -13.47 20.33 -6.45
C GLN A 672 -12.34 21.13 -5.78
N ALA A 673 -11.20 21.33 -6.47
CA ALA A 673 -10.11 22.16 -5.96
C ALA A 673 -10.52 23.65 -5.84
N VAL A 674 -11.28 24.18 -6.79
CA VAL A 674 -11.84 25.55 -6.73
C VAL A 674 -12.79 25.69 -5.53
N LEU A 675 -13.71 24.73 -5.36
CA LEU A 675 -14.61 24.73 -4.21
C LEU A 675 -13.82 24.66 -2.91
N LYS A 676 -12.83 23.76 -2.82
CA LYS A 676 -11.94 23.65 -1.66
C LYS A 676 -11.23 24.96 -1.38
N LEU A 677 -10.67 25.61 -2.39
CA LEU A 677 -9.97 26.90 -2.24
C LEU A 677 -10.88 27.96 -1.63
N ALA A 678 -12.12 28.10 -2.13
CA ALA A 678 -13.10 29.03 -1.57
C ALA A 678 -13.44 28.71 -0.11
N LEU A 679 -13.53 27.42 0.24
CA LEU A 679 -13.84 26.96 1.59
C LEU A 679 -12.66 27.14 2.56
N THR A 680 -11.42 26.97 2.10
CA THR A 680 -10.23 26.97 2.96
C THR A 680 -9.55 28.33 3.10
N GLU A 681 -9.66 29.19 2.09
CA GLU A 681 -9.05 30.53 2.09
C GLU A 681 -10.09 31.65 2.31
N GLY A 682 -11.35 31.28 2.60
CA GLY A 682 -12.44 32.21 2.84
C GLY A 682 -12.21 33.14 4.04
N ASP A 683 -11.52 32.68 5.08
CA ASP A 683 -11.17 33.49 6.25
C ASP A 683 -10.09 34.53 5.92
N LYS A 684 -9.06 34.15 5.15
CA LYS A 684 -8.06 35.11 4.64
C LYS A 684 -8.70 36.12 3.70
N LEU A 685 -9.58 35.69 2.80
CA LEU A 685 -10.33 36.61 1.93
C LEU A 685 -11.13 37.63 2.74
N ALA A 686 -11.87 37.20 3.76
CA ALA A 686 -12.57 38.09 4.68
C ALA A 686 -11.60 39.06 5.40
N LEU A 687 -10.49 38.52 5.93
CA LEU A 687 -9.48 39.30 6.65
C LEU A 687 -8.82 40.36 5.75
N THR A 688 -8.52 40.05 4.49
CA THR A 688 -7.91 41.00 3.54
C THR A 688 -8.79 42.20 3.22
N LYS A 689 -10.12 42.01 3.25
CA LYS A 689 -11.10 43.06 2.90
C LYS A 689 -11.57 43.86 4.12
N LEU A 690 -11.67 43.23 5.28
CA LEU A 690 -12.32 43.82 6.46
C LEU A 690 -11.34 44.44 7.48
N THR A 691 -10.03 44.18 7.36
CA THR A 691 -9.08 44.51 8.44
C THR A 691 -7.79 45.18 7.93
N SER A 692 -7.11 45.93 8.79
CA SER A 692 -5.85 46.61 8.47
C SER A 692 -4.66 45.64 8.42
N LEU A 693 -3.55 46.03 7.80
CA LEU A 693 -2.35 45.17 7.66
C LEU A 693 -1.79 44.70 9.00
N ALA A 694 -1.77 45.55 10.03
CA ALA A 694 -1.30 45.17 11.37
C ALA A 694 -2.23 44.14 12.02
N HIS A 695 -3.54 44.27 11.80
CA HIS A 695 -4.55 43.35 12.31
C HIS A 695 -4.50 42.00 11.58
N GLN A 696 -4.25 42.02 10.26
CA GLN A 696 -3.96 40.82 9.46
C GLN A 696 -2.75 40.06 10.00
N GLY A 697 -1.66 40.77 10.30
CA GLY A 697 -0.47 40.18 10.91
C GLY A 697 -0.74 39.59 12.29
N GLY A 698 -1.52 40.29 13.12
CA GLY A 698 -1.94 39.81 14.43
C GLY A 698 -2.78 38.53 14.37
N TYR A 699 -3.73 38.45 13.43
CA TYR A 699 -4.51 37.23 13.19
C TYR A 699 -3.63 36.08 12.68
N ALA A 700 -2.75 36.34 11.70
CA ALA A 700 -1.86 35.33 11.15
C ALA A 700 -0.93 34.74 12.23
N LEU A 701 -0.40 35.59 13.11
CA LEU A 701 0.42 35.16 14.23
C LEU A 701 -0.39 34.34 15.25
N ALA A 702 -1.55 34.86 15.67
CA ALA A 702 -2.41 34.21 16.65
C ALA A 702 -2.95 32.86 16.14
N SER A 703 -3.34 32.77 14.86
CA SER A 703 -3.77 31.52 14.21
C SER A 703 -2.63 30.50 14.14
N ASN A 704 -1.41 30.95 13.84
CA ASN A 704 -0.23 30.08 13.82
C ASN A 704 0.09 29.51 15.20
N TYR A 705 0.07 30.30 16.28
CA TYR A 705 0.27 29.79 17.64
C TYR A 705 -0.93 28.97 18.13
N GLY A 706 -2.15 29.46 17.92
CA GLY A 706 -3.37 28.82 18.38
C GLY A 706 -3.58 27.43 17.80
N SER A 707 -3.22 27.23 16.53
CA SER A 707 -3.36 25.93 15.86
C SER A 707 -2.23 24.94 16.17
N ILE A 708 -1.20 25.29 16.96
CA ILE A 708 -0.11 24.35 17.30
C ILE A 708 -0.68 23.08 17.92
N LEU A 709 -1.56 23.20 18.92
CA LEU A 709 -2.17 22.05 19.57
C LEU A 709 -2.95 21.16 18.58
N ALA A 710 -3.69 21.79 17.66
CA ALA A 710 -4.42 21.06 16.65
C ALA A 710 -3.49 20.25 15.72
N ARG A 711 -2.36 20.85 15.29
CA ARG A 711 -1.38 20.21 14.37
C ARG A 711 -0.50 19.16 15.05
N THR A 712 -0.19 19.33 16.34
CA THR A 712 0.74 18.45 17.06
C THR A 712 0.03 17.32 17.80
N LEU A 713 -1.20 17.54 18.26
CA LEU A 713 -1.94 16.57 19.08
C LEU A 713 -3.23 16.09 18.40
N TYR A 714 -4.15 16.99 18.03
CA TYR A 714 -5.47 16.57 17.53
C TYR A 714 -5.37 15.84 16.20
N GLN A 715 -4.67 16.40 15.22
CA GLN A 715 -4.57 15.81 13.87
C GLN A 715 -3.96 14.39 13.88
N PRO A 716 -2.83 14.10 14.56
CA PRO A 716 -2.31 12.73 14.65
C PRO A 716 -3.26 11.76 15.38
N LEU A 717 -3.97 12.22 16.41
CA LEU A 717 -4.95 11.40 17.13
C LEU A 717 -6.16 11.10 16.24
N GLU A 718 -6.66 12.07 15.49
CA GLU A 718 -7.76 11.88 14.53
C GLU A 718 -7.37 10.91 13.41
N GLU A 719 -6.16 11.02 12.86
CA GLU A 719 -5.64 10.09 11.83
C GLU A 719 -5.53 8.66 12.36
N SER A 720 -5.01 8.50 13.59
CA SER A 720 -4.92 7.19 14.25
C SER A 720 -6.30 6.61 14.56
N ALA A 721 -7.22 7.44 15.07
CA ALA A 721 -8.57 7.04 15.41
C ALA A 721 -9.37 6.59 14.18
N ARG A 722 -9.22 7.26 13.03
CA ARG A 722 -9.86 6.84 11.76
C ARG A 722 -9.54 5.40 11.39
N LEU A 723 -8.26 5.01 11.49
CA LEU A 723 -7.83 3.65 11.17
C LEU A 723 -8.46 2.62 12.08
N GLN A 724 -8.62 2.93 13.37
CA GLN A 724 -9.27 2.04 14.33
C GLN A 724 -10.77 1.98 14.13
N PHE A 725 -11.43 3.11 13.87
CA PHE A 725 -12.87 3.15 13.58
C PHE A 725 -13.25 2.35 12.33
N THR A 726 -12.39 2.33 11.29
CA THR A 726 -12.62 1.49 10.11
C THR A 726 -12.50 -0.01 10.43
N ARG A 727 -11.62 -0.40 11.36
CA ARG A 727 -11.42 -1.80 11.76
C ARG A 727 -12.55 -2.31 12.66
N ASP A 728 -12.90 -1.53 13.68
CA ASP A 728 -13.90 -1.90 14.68
C ASP A 728 -15.35 -1.57 14.23
N ALA A 729 -15.58 -1.38 12.92
CA ALA A 729 -16.91 -1.13 12.37
C ALA A 729 -17.75 -2.42 12.32
N GLY A 730 -19.05 -2.34 12.59
CA GLY A 730 -19.98 -3.48 12.50
C GLY A 730 -20.11 -4.29 13.80
N PRO A 731 -19.81 -5.60 13.83
CA PRO A 731 -20.05 -6.46 15.00
C PRO A 731 -19.23 -6.05 16.23
N GLU A 732 -18.09 -5.37 16.04
CA GLU A 732 -17.22 -4.87 17.11
C GLU A 732 -17.47 -3.38 17.46
N ALA A 733 -18.58 -2.80 17.01
CA ALA A 733 -18.89 -1.37 17.15
C ALA A 733 -18.88 -0.86 18.60
N GLY A 734 -19.03 -1.74 19.60
CA GLY A 734 -18.87 -1.39 21.02
C GLY A 734 -17.47 -0.85 21.37
N ARG A 735 -16.41 -1.38 20.75
CA ARG A 735 -15.03 -0.89 20.94
C ARG A 735 -14.85 0.48 20.31
N ALA A 736 -15.31 0.67 19.07
CA ALA A 736 -15.30 1.96 18.39
C ALA A 736 -16.06 3.04 19.17
N ALA A 737 -17.23 2.71 19.74
CA ALA A 737 -18.01 3.61 20.58
C ALA A 737 -17.26 4.01 21.85
N THR A 738 -16.62 3.05 22.51
CA THR A 738 -15.83 3.29 23.73
C THR A 738 -14.63 4.17 23.44
N LEU A 739 -13.88 3.87 22.37
CA LEU A 739 -12.74 4.67 21.92
C LEU A 739 -13.16 6.10 21.60
N LEU A 740 -14.22 6.27 20.80
CA LEU A 740 -14.73 7.60 20.45
C LEU A 740 -15.19 8.38 21.70
N GLN A 741 -15.89 7.74 22.63
CA GLN A 741 -16.32 8.36 23.89
C GLN A 741 -15.13 8.82 24.74
N VAL A 742 -14.10 7.97 24.88
CA VAL A 742 -12.88 8.31 25.64
C VAL A 742 -12.12 9.45 24.96
N LEU A 743 -11.90 9.38 23.66
CA LEU A 743 -11.20 10.43 22.92
C LEU A 743 -11.94 11.77 23.00
N LEU A 744 -13.27 11.78 22.83
CA LEU A 744 -14.08 12.99 22.99
C LEU A 744 -13.98 13.55 24.41
N ARG A 745 -14.01 12.70 25.44
CA ARG A 745 -13.88 13.12 26.83
C ARG A 745 -12.51 13.76 27.10
N VAL A 746 -11.43 13.17 26.59
CA VAL A 746 -10.08 13.74 26.66
C VAL A 746 -10.02 15.12 26.02
N HIS A 747 -10.58 15.26 24.81
CA HIS A 747 -10.55 16.54 24.08
C HIS A 747 -11.40 17.61 24.79
N VAL A 748 -12.55 17.27 25.35
CA VAL A 748 -13.39 18.20 26.12
C VAL A 748 -12.72 18.62 27.42
N LEU A 749 -12.08 17.70 28.15
CA LEU A 749 -11.34 18.03 29.38
C LEU A 749 -10.14 18.95 29.10
N LEU A 750 -9.34 18.61 28.08
CA LEU A 750 -8.23 19.44 27.63
C LEU A 750 -8.73 20.82 27.15
N GLY A 751 -9.82 20.84 26.38
CA GLY A 751 -10.48 22.06 25.92
C GLY A 751 -10.97 22.95 27.07
N ALA A 752 -11.58 22.37 28.10
CA ALA A 752 -12.03 23.09 29.29
C ALA A 752 -10.86 23.73 30.05
N ALA A 753 -9.73 23.03 30.17
CA ALA A 753 -8.50 23.60 30.73
C ALA A 753 -7.98 24.77 29.87
N LEU A 754 -7.94 24.61 28.55
CA LEU A 754 -7.49 25.68 27.65
C LEU A 754 -8.38 26.92 27.72
N VAL A 755 -9.69 26.75 27.87
CA VAL A 755 -10.64 27.86 28.04
C VAL A 755 -10.47 28.55 29.40
N ALA A 756 -10.12 27.81 30.45
CA ALA A 756 -9.90 28.36 31.78
C ALA A 756 -8.58 29.15 31.89
N PHE A 757 -7.48 28.57 31.41
CA PHE A 757 -6.12 29.13 31.54
C PHE A 757 -5.69 29.97 30.35
N GLY A 758 -6.12 29.62 29.14
CA GLY A 758 -5.64 30.22 27.89
C GLY A 758 -5.96 31.71 27.76
N PRO A 759 -7.24 32.15 27.80
CA PRO A 759 -7.61 33.54 27.67
C PRO A 759 -6.89 34.51 28.65
N PRO A 760 -6.82 34.24 29.97
CA PRO A 760 -6.11 35.13 30.89
C PRO A 760 -4.58 35.12 30.70
N LEU A 761 -4.00 34.02 30.21
CA LEU A 761 -2.55 33.90 29.99
C LEU A 761 -2.11 34.33 28.58
N ALA A 762 -3.02 34.48 27.61
CA ALA A 762 -2.70 34.70 26.20
C ALA A 762 -1.78 35.91 25.98
N ARG A 763 -2.06 37.05 26.64
CA ARG A 763 -1.23 38.25 26.53
C ARG A 763 0.16 38.03 27.13
N ALA A 764 0.25 37.43 28.33
CA ALA A 764 1.52 37.18 28.99
C ALA A 764 2.39 36.17 28.21
N ALA A 765 1.77 35.08 27.72
CA ALA A 765 2.42 34.09 26.87
C ALA A 765 2.94 34.72 25.57
N LEU A 766 2.14 35.59 24.93
CA LEU A 766 2.55 36.26 23.70
C LEU A 766 3.66 37.29 23.94
N ARG A 767 3.63 38.03 25.06
CA ARG A 767 4.74 38.92 25.47
C ARG A 767 6.05 38.16 25.62
N LEU A 768 6.01 36.98 26.24
CA LEU A 768 7.19 36.14 26.44
C LEU A 768 7.73 35.60 25.11
N VAL A 769 6.85 35.03 24.29
CA VAL A 769 7.25 34.33 23.08
C VAL A 769 7.56 35.36 21.97
N ALA A 770 6.57 36.12 21.52
CA ALA A 770 6.66 37.04 20.38
C ALA A 770 7.21 38.44 20.74
N GLY A 771 7.08 38.87 22.00
CA GLY A 771 7.51 40.19 22.45
C GLY A 771 6.37 41.20 22.60
N ALA A 772 6.65 42.33 23.27
CA ALA A 772 5.65 43.34 23.61
C ALA A 772 4.93 43.95 22.38
N ARG A 773 5.65 44.11 21.25
CA ARG A 773 5.11 44.64 19.98
C ARG A 773 3.91 43.87 19.43
N TRP A 774 3.77 42.60 19.79
CA TRP A 774 2.69 41.72 19.33
C TRP A 774 1.57 41.57 20.36
N ALA A 775 1.90 41.69 21.65
CA ALA A 775 0.97 41.45 22.74
C ALA A 775 0.21 42.72 23.19
N GLU A 776 0.78 43.90 22.93
CA GLU A 776 0.18 45.20 23.23
C GLU A 776 -0.52 45.82 22.03
N PRO A 777 -1.51 46.72 22.28
CA PRO A 777 -2.07 47.57 21.24
C PRO A 777 -0.95 48.33 20.48
N PRO A 778 -1.05 48.49 19.15
CA PRO A 778 -2.22 48.27 18.31
C PRO A 778 -2.41 46.83 17.77
N SER A 779 -1.58 45.85 18.15
CA SER A 779 -1.71 44.48 17.65
C SER A 779 -2.89 43.73 18.29
N PRO A 780 -3.80 43.11 17.51
CA PRO A 780 -4.90 42.30 18.06
C PRO A 780 -4.50 40.84 18.35
N ALA A 781 -3.22 40.47 18.26
CA ALA A 781 -2.81 39.07 18.37
C ALA A 781 -3.16 38.41 19.73
N ALA A 782 -3.01 39.14 20.85
CA ALA A 782 -3.36 38.62 22.18
C ALA A 782 -4.87 38.31 22.34
N PRO A 783 -5.81 39.23 22.02
CA PRO A 783 -7.24 38.92 22.10
C PRO A 783 -7.70 37.86 21.08
N ILE A 784 -7.09 37.81 19.89
CA ILE A 784 -7.39 36.74 18.92
C ILE A 784 -6.91 35.39 19.47
N LEU A 785 -5.70 35.31 20.03
CA LEU A 785 -5.18 34.09 20.64
C LEU A 785 -6.06 33.62 21.82
N ALA A 786 -6.53 34.56 22.65
CA ALA A 786 -7.50 34.27 23.71
C ALA A 786 -8.83 33.73 23.16
N THR A 787 -9.32 34.28 22.04
CA THR A 787 -10.53 33.78 21.36
C THR A 787 -10.29 32.39 20.77
N TYR A 788 -9.08 32.13 20.25
CA TYR A 788 -8.70 30.83 19.70
C TYR A 788 -8.73 29.70 20.74
N CYS A 789 -8.51 30.01 22.03
CA CYS A 789 -8.68 29.03 23.11
C CYS A 789 -10.12 28.50 23.22
N TRP A 790 -11.13 29.28 22.80
CA TRP A 790 -12.52 28.84 22.69
C TRP A 790 -12.80 28.05 21.41
N TYR A 791 -11.97 28.22 20.39
CA TYR A 791 -12.07 27.50 19.12
C TYR A 791 -11.56 26.06 19.23
N LEU A 792 -10.48 25.84 19.97
CA LEU A 792 -9.84 24.52 20.11
C LEU A 792 -10.77 23.39 20.62
N PRO A 793 -11.62 23.57 21.64
CA PRO A 793 -12.54 22.52 22.09
C PRO A 793 -13.51 22.07 20.98
N VAL A 794 -14.09 23.04 20.26
CA VAL A 794 -15.02 22.76 19.15
C VAL A 794 -14.29 22.06 18.02
N MET A 795 -13.05 22.47 17.73
CA MET A 795 -12.19 21.84 16.74
C MET A 795 -11.88 20.38 17.07
N GLY A 796 -11.49 20.09 18.31
CA GLY A 796 -11.21 18.72 18.74
C GLY A 796 -12.43 17.80 18.67
N VAL A 797 -13.61 18.30 19.11
CA VAL A 797 -14.85 17.52 18.99
C VAL A 797 -15.21 17.27 17.52
N ASN A 798 -15.21 18.32 16.68
CA ASN A 798 -15.50 18.20 15.25
C ASN A 798 -14.59 17.16 14.58
N GLY A 799 -13.28 17.26 14.82
CA GLY A 799 -12.28 16.39 14.23
C GLY A 799 -12.55 14.90 14.48
N LEU A 800 -12.90 14.53 15.71
CA LEU A 800 -13.19 13.13 16.07
C LEU A 800 -14.53 12.61 15.52
N VAL A 801 -15.62 13.39 15.62
CA VAL A 801 -16.92 12.92 15.10
C VAL A 801 -16.93 12.87 13.57
N GLU A 802 -16.24 13.81 12.92
CA GLU A 802 -16.10 13.81 11.46
C GLU A 802 -15.14 12.71 11.00
N ALA A 803 -14.05 12.45 11.74
CA ALA A 803 -13.20 11.28 11.52
C ALA A 803 -14.00 9.98 11.51
N PHE A 804 -14.90 9.78 12.48
CA PHE A 804 -15.77 8.61 12.52
C PHE A 804 -16.70 8.53 11.30
N VAL A 805 -17.36 9.63 10.93
CA VAL A 805 -18.22 9.69 9.74
C VAL A 805 -17.42 9.30 8.50
N GLN A 806 -16.23 9.86 8.30
CA GLN A 806 -15.39 9.57 7.14
C GLN A 806 -14.86 8.13 7.12
N ALA A 807 -14.71 7.50 8.29
CA ALA A 807 -14.20 6.13 8.42
C ALA A 807 -15.28 5.06 8.15
N VAL A 808 -16.55 5.35 8.46
CA VAL A 808 -17.62 4.34 8.53
C VAL A 808 -18.80 4.63 7.59
N ALA A 809 -18.99 5.87 7.13
CA ALA A 809 -20.18 6.23 6.36
C ALA A 809 -20.17 5.69 4.91
N PRO A 810 -21.32 5.18 4.41
CA PRO A 810 -21.42 4.74 3.03
C PRO A 810 -21.41 5.93 2.05
N PRO A 811 -21.10 5.70 0.76
CA PRO A 811 -20.96 6.77 -0.24
C PRO A 811 -22.17 7.69 -0.36
N ALA A 812 -23.39 7.17 -0.22
CA ALA A 812 -24.63 7.96 -0.27
C ALA A 812 -24.75 8.97 0.89
N VAL A 813 -24.25 8.61 2.08
CA VAL A 813 -24.21 9.50 3.24
C VAL A 813 -23.11 10.55 3.06
N LEU A 814 -21.95 10.16 2.53
CA LEU A 814 -20.85 11.09 2.23
C LEU A 814 -21.25 12.13 1.17
N ALA A 815 -22.00 11.73 0.13
CA ALA A 815 -22.55 12.67 -0.85
C ALA A 815 -23.55 13.65 -0.22
N SER A 816 -24.39 13.16 0.69
CA SER A 816 -25.32 14.01 1.45
C SER A 816 -24.60 14.92 2.45
N TYR A 817 -23.44 14.51 2.95
CA TYR A 817 -22.60 15.28 3.88
C TYR A 817 -21.97 16.52 3.21
N SER A 818 -21.77 16.52 1.90
CA SER A 818 -21.33 17.71 1.16
C SER A 818 -22.28 18.91 1.34
N ARG A 819 -23.59 18.68 1.54
CA ARG A 819 -24.53 19.76 1.89
C ARG A 819 -24.24 20.38 3.25
N VAL A 820 -23.77 19.59 4.22
CA VAL A 820 -23.36 20.07 5.54
C VAL A 820 -22.18 21.01 5.41
N LEU A 821 -21.18 20.68 4.58
CA LEU A 821 -20.05 21.57 4.30
C LEU A 821 -20.51 22.93 3.77
N VAL A 822 -21.41 22.93 2.77
CA VAL A 822 -21.97 24.16 2.20
C VAL A 822 -22.73 24.98 3.26
N MET A 823 -23.58 24.33 4.07
CA MET A 823 -24.32 25.00 5.15
C MET A 823 -23.39 25.61 6.21
N SER A 824 -22.29 24.94 6.56
CA SER A 824 -21.31 25.51 7.49
C SER A 824 -20.57 26.72 6.93
N SER A 825 -20.31 26.77 5.63
CA SER A 825 -19.76 27.96 4.99
C SER A 825 -20.77 29.09 4.91
N ALA A 826 -22.05 28.79 4.66
CA ALA A 826 -23.11 29.79 4.76
C ALA A 826 -23.23 30.34 6.20
N MET A 827 -23.12 29.47 7.22
CA MET A 827 -23.08 29.87 8.63
C MET A 827 -21.90 30.79 8.93
N PHE A 828 -20.70 30.47 8.41
CA PHE A 828 -19.53 31.33 8.55
C PHE A 828 -19.80 32.74 8.02
N VAL A 829 -20.30 32.86 6.79
CA VAL A 829 -20.62 34.15 6.16
C VAL A 829 -21.70 34.89 6.92
N LEU A 830 -22.76 34.20 7.35
CA LEU A 830 -23.88 34.76 8.11
C LEU A 830 -23.42 35.36 9.45
N VAL A 831 -22.63 34.61 10.21
CA VAL A 831 -22.12 35.07 11.52
C VAL A 831 -21.16 36.23 11.34
N LEU A 832 -20.31 36.19 10.30
CA LEU A 832 -19.39 37.27 10.01
C LEU A 832 -20.12 38.56 9.61
N TYR A 833 -21.14 38.46 8.75
CA TYR A 833 -21.97 39.61 8.36
C TYR A 833 -22.76 40.17 9.55
N GLY A 834 -23.36 39.31 10.37
CA GLY A 834 -24.08 39.71 11.58
C GLY A 834 -23.17 40.39 12.61
N ALA A 835 -21.98 39.85 12.84
CA ALA A 835 -21.00 40.46 13.75
C ALA A 835 -20.56 41.86 13.29
N HIS A 836 -20.44 42.08 11.97
CA HIS A 836 -20.15 43.39 11.41
C HIS A 836 -21.30 44.39 11.63
N GLY A 837 -22.56 43.94 11.54
CA GLY A 837 -23.74 44.79 11.76
C GLY A 837 -24.03 45.17 13.21
N VAL A 838 -23.59 44.36 14.19
CA VAL A 838 -23.90 44.56 15.63
C VAL A 838 -22.73 45.17 16.40
N GLY A 839 -21.56 45.35 15.80
CA GLY A 839 -20.39 45.97 16.45
C GLY A 839 -19.81 45.15 17.63
N LEU A 840 -20.15 43.86 17.72
CA LEU A 840 -19.71 42.97 18.80
C LEU A 840 -18.28 42.49 18.57
N GLY A 841 -17.32 43.17 19.20
CA GLY A 841 -15.90 42.81 19.19
C GLY A 841 -15.15 43.27 17.93
N GLY A 842 -13.82 43.33 18.02
CA GLY A 842 -12.97 43.67 16.86
C GLY A 842 -13.23 42.73 15.69
N ALA A 843 -13.17 43.26 14.47
CA ALA A 843 -13.49 42.53 13.23
C ALA A 843 -12.70 41.22 13.07
N GLU A 844 -11.52 41.10 13.69
CA GLU A 844 -10.66 39.92 13.63
C GLU A 844 -11.12 38.79 14.55
N SER A 845 -11.62 39.12 15.74
CA SER A 845 -12.18 38.12 16.67
C SER A 845 -13.50 37.57 16.14
N ALA A 846 -14.28 38.39 15.41
CA ALA A 846 -15.50 37.95 14.74
C ALA A 846 -15.25 36.81 13.72
N ILE A 847 -14.11 36.83 13.01
CA ILE A 847 -13.71 35.76 12.09
C ILE A 847 -13.52 34.43 12.85
N VAL A 848 -12.91 34.46 14.04
CA VAL A 848 -12.73 33.27 14.88
C VAL A 848 -14.07 32.74 15.38
N TRP A 849 -14.99 33.62 15.81
CA TRP A 849 -16.34 33.23 16.21
C TRP A 849 -17.18 32.66 15.05
N ALA A 850 -17.05 33.22 13.85
CA ALA A 850 -17.68 32.68 12.66
C ALA A 850 -17.18 31.26 12.36
N ASN A 851 -15.87 31.01 12.52
CA ASN A 851 -15.29 29.67 12.41
C ASN A 851 -15.82 28.72 13.49
N ILE A 852 -15.95 29.18 14.75
CA ILE A 852 -16.53 28.39 15.83
C ILE A 852 -17.97 27.96 15.48
N ALA A 853 -18.80 28.87 14.99
CA ALA A 853 -20.18 28.58 14.63
C ALA A 853 -20.28 27.60 13.46
N ALA A 854 -19.50 27.84 12.40
CA ALA A 854 -19.44 26.97 11.23
C ALA A 854 -18.99 25.54 11.60
N LEU A 855 -17.95 25.42 12.43
CA LEU A 855 -17.43 24.13 12.88
C LEU A 855 -18.37 23.44 13.88
N GLY A 856 -19.06 24.21 14.71
CA GLY A 856 -20.11 23.71 15.61
C GLY A 856 -21.28 23.07 14.85
N LEU A 857 -21.73 23.69 13.75
CA LEU A 857 -22.77 23.11 12.89
C LEU A 857 -22.33 21.77 12.30
N ARG A 858 -21.08 21.68 11.82
CA ARG A 858 -20.50 20.44 11.30
C ARG A 858 -20.41 19.36 12.36
N ALA A 859 -19.88 19.70 13.54
CA ALA A 859 -19.78 18.79 14.67
C ALA A 859 -21.16 18.24 15.07
N GLY A 860 -22.18 19.10 15.13
CA GLY A 860 -23.56 18.69 15.43
C GLY A 860 -24.14 17.73 14.38
N ALA A 861 -23.94 18.01 13.10
CA ALA A 861 -24.41 17.15 12.01
C ALA A 861 -23.71 15.79 12.00
N SER A 862 -22.39 15.76 12.21
CA SER A 862 -21.59 14.54 12.31
C SER A 862 -21.94 13.72 13.55
N TYR A 863 -22.11 14.36 14.70
CA TYR A 863 -22.54 13.70 15.94
C TYR A 863 -23.94 13.08 15.80
N ARG A 864 -24.86 13.74 15.08
CA ARG A 864 -26.18 13.16 14.77
C ARG A 864 -26.06 11.86 13.96
N TYR A 865 -25.09 11.76 13.04
CA TYR A 865 -24.81 10.51 12.34
C TYR A 865 -24.23 9.45 13.27
N VAL A 866 -23.22 9.80 14.08
CA VAL A 866 -22.62 8.91 15.09
C VAL A 866 -23.70 8.27 15.98
N ARG A 867 -24.63 9.08 16.50
CA ARG A 867 -25.74 8.58 17.32
C ARG A 867 -26.65 7.60 16.58
N ARG A 868 -27.00 7.90 15.33
CA ARG A 868 -27.87 7.03 14.51
C ARG A 868 -27.18 5.71 14.20
N TYR A 869 -25.90 5.74 13.84
CA TYR A 869 -25.11 4.56 13.56
C TYR A 869 -25.04 3.61 14.77
N PHE A 870 -24.67 4.13 15.94
CA PHE A 870 -24.56 3.31 17.15
C PHE A 870 -25.92 2.85 17.71
N ALA A 871 -26.99 3.61 17.48
CA ALA A 871 -28.35 3.16 17.79
C ALA A 871 -28.82 2.00 16.89
N SER A 872 -28.30 1.90 15.67
CA SER A 872 -28.64 0.83 14.72
C SER A 872 -27.77 -0.42 14.83
N THR A 873 -26.73 -0.43 15.68
CA THR A 873 -25.82 -1.58 15.84
C THR A 873 -26.27 -2.50 16.98
N PRO A 874 -26.07 -3.83 16.86
CA PRO A 874 -26.58 -4.83 17.82
C PRO A 874 -26.07 -4.65 19.25
N CYS A 875 -24.89 -4.06 19.44
CA CYS A 875 -24.29 -3.83 20.76
C CYS A 875 -25.01 -2.73 21.58
N ARG A 876 -25.93 -1.95 20.99
CA ARG A 876 -26.63 -0.80 21.61
C ARG A 876 -25.71 0.18 22.37
N ALA A 877 -24.42 0.24 22.02
CA ALA A 877 -23.49 1.18 22.61
C ALA A 877 -23.96 2.62 22.32
N GLN A 878 -23.83 3.54 23.28
CA GLN A 878 -24.25 4.93 23.08
C GLN A 878 -23.12 5.89 23.39
N VAL A 879 -22.78 6.73 22.41
CA VAL A 879 -21.90 7.89 22.64
C VAL A 879 -22.75 9.03 23.17
N ALA A 880 -22.88 9.13 24.50
CA ALA A 880 -23.76 10.07 25.16
C ALA A 880 -23.07 11.42 25.42
N TRP A 881 -23.66 12.52 24.94
CA TRP A 881 -23.13 13.87 25.17
C TRP A 881 -23.03 14.22 26.66
N ARG A 882 -23.97 13.73 27.49
CA ARG A 882 -23.96 13.93 28.95
C ARG A 882 -22.71 13.32 29.61
N ALA A 883 -22.20 12.22 29.06
CA ALA A 883 -21.00 11.57 29.54
C ALA A 883 -19.69 12.27 29.08
N LEU A 884 -19.79 13.29 28.22
CA LEU A 884 -18.67 14.15 27.82
C LEU A 884 -18.50 15.37 28.73
N VAL A 885 -19.56 15.79 29.43
CA VAL A 885 -19.52 16.96 30.31
C VAL A 885 -18.64 16.63 31.52
N PRO A 886 -17.57 17.38 31.80
CA PRO A 886 -16.78 17.18 33.00
C PRO A 886 -17.64 17.34 34.26
N ARG A 887 -17.30 16.61 35.33
CA ARG A 887 -18.02 16.73 36.61
C ARG A 887 -18.07 18.18 37.08
N ALA A 888 -19.16 18.58 37.74
CA ALA A 888 -19.37 19.94 38.23
C ALA A 888 -18.22 20.45 39.12
N ARG A 889 -17.58 19.55 39.89
CA ARG A 889 -16.40 19.88 40.71
C ARG A 889 -15.19 20.28 39.85
N THR A 890 -14.95 19.57 38.75
CA THR A 890 -13.89 19.88 37.77
C THR A 890 -14.12 21.25 37.14
N LEU A 891 -15.35 21.51 36.71
CA LEU A 891 -15.74 22.81 36.13
C LEU A 891 -15.64 23.94 37.15
N GLY A 892 -16.08 23.70 38.40
CA GLY A 892 -15.97 24.67 39.49
C GLY A 892 -14.52 25.01 39.83
N ALA A 893 -13.63 24.02 39.89
CA ALA A 893 -12.19 24.24 40.11
C ALA A 893 -11.56 25.04 38.96
N LEU A 894 -11.84 24.67 37.70
CA LEU A 894 -11.38 25.40 36.53
C LEU A 894 -11.88 26.84 36.49
N ALA A 895 -13.16 27.06 36.84
CA ALA A 895 -13.76 28.38 36.92
C ALA A 895 -13.11 29.23 38.03
N ALA A 896 -12.83 28.64 39.20
CA ALA A 896 -12.14 29.31 40.29
C ALA A 896 -10.70 29.72 39.89
N CYS A 897 -9.94 28.80 39.28
CA CYS A 897 -8.60 29.12 38.75
C CYS A 897 -8.66 30.24 37.69
N ALA A 898 -9.62 30.18 36.77
CA ALA A 898 -9.81 31.23 35.77
C ALA A 898 -10.16 32.59 36.40
N ALA A 899 -11.01 32.60 37.43
CA ALA A 899 -11.37 33.82 38.16
C ALA A 899 -10.16 34.44 38.88
N VAL A 900 -9.35 33.62 39.55
CA VAL A 900 -8.10 34.06 40.20
C VAL A 900 -7.10 34.62 39.18
N LEU A 901 -6.94 33.95 38.04
CA LEU A 901 -6.03 34.44 36.99
C LEU A 901 -6.52 35.74 36.37
N ARG A 902 -7.83 35.91 36.16
CA ARG A 902 -8.40 37.15 35.62
C ARG A 902 -8.31 38.32 36.61
N SER A 903 -8.52 38.09 37.90
CA SER A 903 -8.38 39.16 38.91
C SER A 903 -6.93 39.64 39.03
N ARG A 904 -5.96 38.72 38.96
CA ARG A 904 -4.52 39.04 38.94
C ARG A 904 -4.04 39.59 37.59
N ALA A 905 -4.74 39.30 36.49
CA ALA A 905 -4.49 39.90 35.19
C ALA A 905 -4.84 41.40 35.17
N VAL A 906 -5.91 41.78 35.87
CA VAL A 906 -6.37 43.18 36.01
C VAL A 906 -5.48 43.97 36.98
N GLN A 907 -4.98 43.33 38.04
CA GLN A 907 -4.03 43.93 38.99
C GLN A 907 -2.59 43.85 38.46
N ALA A 908 -2.25 44.61 37.41
CA ALA A 908 -0.92 44.91 36.84
C ALA A 908 0.35 44.17 37.38
N GLN A 909 0.34 42.84 37.49
CA GLN A 909 1.53 42.04 37.80
C GLN A 909 2.41 41.90 36.56
N SER A 910 3.72 41.72 36.76
CA SER A 910 4.65 41.42 35.67
C SER A 910 4.19 40.16 34.91
N GLY A 911 4.36 40.13 33.58
CA GLY A 911 3.89 39.00 32.76
C GLY A 911 4.52 37.65 33.16
N ALA A 912 5.73 37.67 33.70
CA ALA A 912 6.39 36.49 34.25
C ALA A 912 5.71 35.97 35.53
N ALA A 913 5.24 36.87 36.41
CA ALA A 913 4.50 36.48 37.61
C ALA A 913 3.12 35.88 37.26
N GLN A 914 2.44 36.42 36.24
CA GLN A 914 1.17 35.86 35.76
C GLN A 914 1.34 34.46 35.15
N LEU A 915 2.40 34.24 34.36
CA LEU A 915 2.75 32.91 33.84
C LEU A 915 3.14 31.94 34.96
N GLY A 916 3.96 32.39 35.92
CA GLY A 916 4.34 31.60 37.09
C GLY A 916 3.13 31.18 37.93
N LEU A 917 2.18 32.10 38.16
CA LEU A 917 0.91 31.81 38.83
C LEU A 917 0.05 30.83 38.02
N GLY A 918 -0.02 31.00 36.70
CA GLY A 918 -0.70 30.06 35.81
C GLY A 918 -0.14 28.64 35.89
N VAL A 919 1.18 28.49 35.86
CA VAL A 919 1.87 27.20 36.00
C VAL A 919 1.67 26.61 37.39
N ALA A 920 1.71 27.43 38.45
CA ALA A 920 1.45 26.98 39.81
C ALA A 920 0.01 26.47 39.98
N LEU A 921 -0.99 27.23 39.52
CA LEU A 921 -2.40 26.82 39.56
C LEU A 921 -2.68 25.59 38.71
N ALA A 922 -2.08 25.48 37.52
CA ALA A 922 -2.18 24.30 36.68
C ALA A 922 -1.52 23.07 37.33
N SER A 923 -0.36 23.24 37.96
CA SER A 923 0.34 22.18 38.70
C SER A 923 -0.45 21.73 39.92
N ILE A 924 -1.02 22.65 40.71
CA ILE A 924 -1.90 22.34 41.84
C ILE A 924 -3.13 21.59 41.35
N MET A 925 -3.75 22.06 40.26
CA MET A 925 -4.90 21.39 39.67
C MET A 925 -4.54 19.98 39.14
N TYR A 926 -3.35 19.81 38.57
CA TYR A 926 -2.84 18.51 38.12
C TYR A 926 -2.61 17.55 39.31
N VAL A 927 -2.01 18.04 40.39
CA VAL A 927 -1.80 17.25 41.62
C VAL A 927 -3.13 16.91 42.30
N VAL A 928 -4.05 17.86 42.43
CA VAL A 928 -5.41 17.65 42.95
C VAL A 928 -6.20 16.71 42.04
N ALA A 929 -5.99 16.78 40.73
CA ALA A 929 -6.55 15.81 39.80
C ALA A 929 -5.97 14.42 40.10
N LEU A 930 -4.66 14.24 40.21
CA LEU A 930 -4.01 12.95 40.51
C LEU A 930 -4.44 12.28 41.82
N THR A 931 -4.83 13.07 42.84
CA THR A 931 -5.12 12.60 44.20
C THR A 931 -6.61 12.50 44.54
N SER A 932 -7.53 13.06 43.73
CA SER A 932 -8.98 13.04 43.99
C SER A 932 -9.76 12.17 42.99
N SER A 933 -11.10 12.12 43.09
CA SER A 933 -11.99 11.45 42.11
C SER A 933 -11.83 11.94 40.66
N LEU A 934 -11.20 13.11 40.45
CA LEU A 934 -10.73 13.61 39.15
C LEU A 934 -9.61 12.73 38.55
N GLY A 935 -8.83 12.07 39.40
CA GLY A 935 -7.70 11.22 39.04
C GLY A 935 -8.16 9.91 38.46
N LEU A 936 -9.38 9.46 38.78
CA LEU A 936 -10.00 8.33 38.10
C LEU A 936 -10.24 8.65 36.62
N GLU A 937 -10.69 9.87 36.29
CA GLU A 937 -10.92 10.31 34.90
C GLU A 937 -9.61 10.52 34.15
N TRP A 938 -8.61 11.10 34.81
CA TRP A 938 -7.28 11.27 34.21
C TRP A 938 -6.56 9.93 34.01
N ARG A 939 -6.58 9.03 35.01
CA ARG A 939 -5.98 7.69 34.94
C ARG A 939 -6.65 6.80 33.90
N THR A 940 -7.98 6.84 33.78
CA THR A 940 -8.71 6.11 32.72
C THR A 940 -8.38 6.65 31.33
N CYS A 941 -8.23 7.97 31.18
CA CYS A 941 -7.77 8.57 29.93
C CYS A 941 -6.31 8.22 29.59
N THR A 942 -5.40 8.23 30.57
CA THR A 942 -3.99 7.85 30.36
C THR A 942 -3.83 6.35 30.09
N ALA A 943 -4.64 5.50 30.74
CA ALA A 943 -4.66 4.07 30.47
C ALA A 943 -5.19 3.78 29.05
N ALA A 944 -6.25 4.47 28.62
CA ALA A 944 -6.76 4.34 27.25
C ALA A 944 -5.79 4.88 26.18
N LEU A 945 -5.01 5.92 26.49
CA LEU A 945 -3.92 6.41 25.63
C LEU A 945 -2.71 5.47 25.60
N ALA A 946 -2.49 4.69 26.66
CA ALA A 946 -1.46 3.66 26.69
C ALA A 946 -1.84 2.44 25.84
N VAL A 947 -3.14 2.14 25.70
CA VAL A 947 -3.66 1.11 24.78
C VAL A 947 -3.54 1.54 23.30
N LEU A 948 -3.45 2.85 23.03
CA LEU A 948 -3.22 3.41 21.69
C LEU A 948 -1.73 3.46 21.29
N ARG A 949 -0.80 3.29 22.24
CA ARG A 949 0.66 3.22 22.02
C ARG A 949 1.08 1.77 21.82
#